data_AF-A0A182M3K3-F1
#
_entry.id   AF-A0A182M3K3-F1
#
_cell.length_a   1.000
_cell.length_b   1.000
_cell.length_c   1.000
_cell.angle_alpha   90.00
_cell.angle_beta   90.00
_cell.angle_gamma   90.00
#
_symmetry.space_group_name_H-M   'P 1'
#
loop_
_entity.id
_entity.type
_entity.pdbx_description
1 polymer ?
#
loop_
_entity_poly.entity_id
_entity_poly.type
_entity_poly.pdbx_seq_one_letter_code
_entity_poly.pdbx_strand_id
1 'polypeptide(L)'
;MGNKLKLQGALLLLQVLLVIPASTGEKIPYAVSQTDPSLHSVCVGVNDGVIPHPDPSLCHVYITCAFEKPSAYQCAEKLIFDPISLRCIDGDREQCPKRTALELEEFCSDVSNAFYEHPGKCWEFVLCSLGKVHHYTCPIGEIWSQQDGACLPGNWDTCELLNIETACLGRSDDVLAYPTDCTRYLRCDDGQATTVDCPRGEVFEQDVGECVVGNTATCLSIDSVCENEIDGTVLAHPNECDLFITCQNGTANAHHCPAGEILNVHAQFCAPGNPDTCQFYPLNTMCQNMTNGAIYPLADDCTQFVQCNGGVSATRKCPIGQIFYAPSGSCRPGNTKTCEFIGSVCQGELDGTVIAHPNLCEIFISCQAGAIMVRSCPSHEILRPDTQSCVPGNSLTCEYDPIDRMCIRQDNSVNFPHPTECAMYVMCQGHSALVQSCPPGSIYNALSHSCVPGNESTCEQFDDICSGRPDGIVPHPTKCTAFVYCSSGQPIFEQCAPGTVFKQGLSGCVVGNTETCTHATNVCTDHPDGTKLDHPNECNLIIMCMMQQPALLQCPAGEIYNINAKVCSPGDTATCQIHPVETMCKNVRQGSVFPHPSDCTQYVRCNGAQSIVTACPTGHVLHASSGSCRPGNTNTCEVMENVCQNQTNSLILQHPNHCGHFIWCQGRTMSVQQCPVGEILRPDAQFCVPGNATSCEFDPIDQMCLRKADYVRFPHPDDCSLYLACQGQKALVQSCPDGSVYHAPTRSCVPGNQATCERFDGLCSGHSNGLIPHPLVCSAYIRCISSKAVFEQCAQGTVFDKELRGCVVGNTKTCVRVEGMCVGQPDGAIIGHPNECNLYIMCVAQEPAPLRCPFGEIFKLEAQYCVPGAADSCRFHPVETMCSNITDNVIYPHPNECTQYIKCNDGKAIVNDCPIGEIVHGLSKTCRPGNTKTCQFLDRVCQGQLDGAVIEHPSLCGQFIKCRYGSAMVQSCPEGKIFRPDAQQCVPGNTTTCELDSIDRICIGKPNDRVYPHPTDCRSFIRCQNALAVEENCRPGTIFQPTNQSCVAGNGDTCTLLDNTCVGRLDGVLPHPQGCDLFLMCTSGSTSALLCPEGEILHPEFLVCAAGNADDCTLAPVATDPPIFSVCEGRPDGKYTHPLLCYLYIRCTKGDTEILSCPSDQIFIGAIRDCAPGNQGTCIPV
;
A
#
# COMPACT_ATOMS: atom_id res chain seq x y z
N MET A 1 -36.65 -1.34 23.30
CA MET A 1 -37.31 -1.81 24.55
C MET A 1 -36.72 -1.03 25.71
N GLY A 2 -37.35 -1.01 26.89
CA GLY A 2 -36.75 -0.32 28.04
C GLY A 2 -37.07 -0.98 29.37
N ASN A 3 -36.33 -0.60 30.41
CA ASN A 3 -36.89 -0.50 31.76
C ASN A 3 -36.07 0.47 32.62
N LYS A 4 -36.76 1.13 33.56
CA LYS A 4 -36.17 2.04 34.54
C LYS A 4 -35.97 1.32 35.86
N LEU A 5 -34.98 1.73 36.65
CA LEU A 5 -35.13 1.71 38.12
C LEU A 5 -35.33 3.14 38.63
N LYS A 6 -36.22 3.27 39.62
CA LYS A 6 -36.43 4.47 40.43
C LYS A 6 -35.99 4.16 41.86
N LEU A 7 -35.74 5.20 42.65
CA LEU A 7 -36.21 5.21 44.03
C LEU A 7 -36.75 6.59 44.41
N GLN A 8 -37.81 6.63 45.22
CA GLN A 8 -38.32 7.81 45.92
C GLN A 8 -38.64 7.40 47.36
N GLY A 9 -38.43 8.30 48.30
CA GLY A 9 -38.85 8.17 49.69
C GLY A 9 -39.22 9.54 50.26
N ALA A 10 -40.23 9.60 51.13
CA ALA A 10 -40.77 10.83 51.69
C ALA A 10 -41.21 10.62 53.14
N LEU A 11 -41.32 11.69 53.96
CA LEU A 11 -42.43 11.90 54.90
C LEU A 11 -42.42 13.26 55.66
N LEU A 12 -43.62 13.81 55.86
CA LEU A 12 -44.17 14.67 56.94
C LEU A 12 -43.36 15.84 57.62
N LEU A 13 -43.80 17.07 57.32
CA LEU A 13 -44.50 18.05 58.19
C LEU A 13 -43.97 18.56 59.57
N LEU A 14 -44.18 19.90 59.76
CA LEU A 14 -44.55 20.67 60.98
C LEU A 14 -43.50 21.32 61.93
N GLN A 15 -43.32 22.64 61.71
CA GLN A 15 -43.56 23.77 62.65
C GLN A 15 -42.48 24.33 63.64
N VAL A 16 -42.50 25.68 63.71
CA VAL A 16 -42.11 26.62 64.81
C VAL A 16 -40.63 27.07 64.95
N LEU A 17 -40.47 28.40 65.09
CA LEU A 17 -39.25 29.20 65.31
C LEU A 17 -38.72 29.17 66.76
N LEU A 18 -37.56 29.82 66.98
CA LEU A 18 -36.84 30.20 68.25
C LEU A 18 -35.53 29.39 68.44
N VAL A 19 -34.37 29.93 68.90
CA VAL A 19 -34.02 31.13 69.69
C VAL A 19 -32.77 31.87 69.15
N ILE A 20 -32.58 33.15 69.51
CA ILE A 20 -31.47 34.10 69.21
C ILE A 20 -31.02 34.70 70.57
N PRO A 21 -29.73 34.99 70.92
CA PRO A 21 -28.60 35.56 70.14
C PRO A 21 -27.32 34.66 70.18
N ALA A 22 -26.03 35.05 70.00
CA ALA A 22 -25.27 36.32 70.04
C ALA A 22 -23.94 36.21 69.22
N SER A 23 -23.04 37.21 69.07
CA SER A 23 -22.93 38.54 69.70
C SER A 23 -22.58 39.65 68.68
N THR A 24 -23.03 40.88 68.96
CA THR A 24 -22.82 42.06 68.12
C THR A 24 -21.44 42.68 68.35
N GLY A 25 -20.61 42.75 67.29
CA GLY A 25 -19.29 43.40 67.36
C GLY A 25 -18.61 43.60 65.99
N GLU A 26 -18.46 42.53 65.21
CA GLU A 26 -17.47 42.51 64.09
C GLU A 26 -18.03 42.14 62.70
N LYS A 27 -19.35 42.01 62.52
CA LYS A 27 -19.95 41.78 61.20
C LYS A 27 -20.36 43.09 60.55
N ILE A 28 -19.58 43.55 59.55
CA ILE A 28 -19.96 44.65 58.67
C ILE A 28 -20.58 44.04 57.40
N PRO A 29 -21.81 44.42 56.99
CA PRO A 29 -22.36 43.99 55.71
C PRO A 29 -21.44 44.44 54.56
N TYR A 30 -21.08 43.51 53.68
CA TYR A 30 -20.31 43.86 52.47
C TYR A 30 -21.30 44.21 51.35
N ALA A 31 -21.22 45.43 50.83
CA ALA A 31 -22.15 45.93 49.83
C ALA A 31 -21.74 45.46 48.42
N VAL A 32 -21.99 44.18 48.12
CA VAL A 32 -21.75 43.59 46.80
C VAL A 32 -22.65 44.27 45.75
N SER A 33 -22.12 44.52 44.56
CA SER A 33 -22.94 44.86 43.39
C SER A 33 -23.85 43.68 43.04
N GLN A 34 -25.06 43.92 42.55
CA GLN A 34 -26.04 42.84 42.26
C GLN A 34 -25.70 41.98 41.02
N THR A 35 -24.46 42.03 40.53
CA THR A 35 -23.98 41.35 39.32
C THR A 35 -22.53 40.87 39.49
N ASP A 36 -22.20 40.26 40.63
CA ASP A 36 -20.95 39.51 40.80
C ASP A 36 -21.24 38.00 40.57
N PRO A 37 -20.81 37.41 39.44
CA PRO A 37 -21.11 36.02 39.12
C PRO A 37 -20.35 35.04 40.02
N SER A 38 -19.24 35.45 40.66
CA SER A 38 -18.42 34.55 41.49
C SER A 38 -19.14 34.04 42.73
N LEU A 39 -20.23 34.69 43.15
CA LEU A 39 -21.06 34.30 44.29
C LEU A 39 -22.14 33.26 43.95
N HIS A 40 -22.49 33.09 42.67
CA HIS A 40 -23.76 32.46 42.29
C HIS A 40 -23.72 30.92 42.25
N SER A 41 -22.53 30.32 42.22
CA SER A 41 -22.28 28.87 42.25
C SER A 41 -21.82 28.34 43.62
N VAL A 42 -21.26 29.20 44.48
CA VAL A 42 -20.51 28.82 45.71
C VAL A 42 -21.33 28.02 46.72
N CYS A 43 -22.65 28.23 46.76
CA CYS A 43 -23.55 27.54 47.68
C CYS A 43 -24.36 26.40 47.04
N VAL A 44 -24.17 26.07 45.76
CA VAL A 44 -24.96 25.03 45.08
C VAL A 44 -24.66 23.66 45.72
N GLY A 45 -25.70 22.97 46.18
CA GLY A 45 -25.58 21.75 47.00
C GLY A 45 -25.24 21.97 48.48
N VAL A 46 -24.92 23.21 48.91
CA VAL A 46 -24.51 23.54 50.29
C VAL A 46 -25.70 24.03 51.11
N ASN A 47 -26.17 23.20 52.05
CA ASN A 47 -27.39 23.46 52.81
C ASN A 47 -27.23 24.40 54.01
N ASP A 48 -26.08 24.42 54.68
CA ASP A 48 -25.72 25.40 55.72
C ASP A 48 -24.19 25.46 55.86
N GLY A 49 -23.59 26.64 56.02
CA GLY A 49 -22.12 26.77 56.10
C GLY A 49 -21.56 28.19 56.03
N VAL A 50 -20.26 28.33 56.30
CA VAL A 50 -19.51 29.59 56.23
C VAL A 50 -18.20 29.36 55.47
N ILE A 51 -17.95 30.17 54.44
CA ILE A 51 -16.94 29.94 53.39
C ILE A 51 -16.16 31.25 53.14
N PRO A 52 -14.83 31.24 52.94
CA PRO A 52 -14.11 32.43 52.48
C PRO A 52 -14.58 32.90 51.09
N HIS A 53 -14.26 34.14 50.70
CA HIS A 53 -14.59 34.63 49.36
C HIS A 53 -13.77 33.91 48.26
N PRO A 54 -14.35 33.56 47.09
CA PRO A 54 -13.65 32.84 46.02
C PRO A 54 -12.48 33.62 45.41
N ASP A 55 -12.60 34.94 45.29
CA ASP A 55 -11.47 35.81 44.93
C ASP A 55 -10.47 35.87 46.10
N PRO A 56 -9.24 35.32 45.97
CA PRO A 56 -8.26 35.30 47.04
C PRO A 56 -7.73 36.68 47.41
N SER A 57 -7.91 37.71 46.56
CA SER A 57 -7.58 39.10 46.89
C SER A 57 -8.54 39.71 47.93
N LEU A 58 -9.75 39.16 48.05
CA LEU A 58 -10.78 39.58 49.00
C LEU A 58 -10.74 38.79 50.31
N CYS A 59 -9.54 38.43 50.80
CA CYS A 59 -9.35 37.60 52.01
C CYS A 59 -9.84 38.22 53.35
N HIS A 60 -10.52 39.37 53.31
CA HIS A 60 -11.21 40.02 54.42
C HIS A 60 -12.74 39.97 54.29
N VAL A 61 -13.26 39.29 53.27
CA VAL A 61 -14.66 39.05 52.95
C VAL A 61 -14.94 37.55 53.07
N TYR A 62 -16.12 37.19 53.55
CA TYR A 62 -16.57 35.81 53.67
C TYR A 62 -18.08 35.69 53.42
N ILE A 63 -18.52 34.49 53.09
CA ILE A 63 -19.88 34.16 52.66
C ILE A 63 -20.49 33.20 53.69
N THR A 64 -21.77 33.37 54.00
CA THR A 64 -22.57 32.34 54.68
C THR A 64 -23.58 31.76 53.71
N CYS A 65 -23.57 30.44 53.52
CA CYS A 65 -24.55 29.71 52.74
C CYS A 65 -25.67 29.21 53.66
N ALA A 66 -26.93 29.41 53.30
CA ALA A 66 -28.07 28.78 53.98
C ALA A 66 -29.16 28.41 52.96
N PHE A 67 -29.49 27.12 52.88
CA PHE A 67 -30.35 26.53 51.84
C PHE A 67 -29.95 27.01 50.44
N GLU A 68 -28.68 26.77 50.08
CA GLU A 68 -28.05 27.08 48.80
C GLU A 68 -27.97 28.58 48.46
N LYS A 69 -28.28 29.49 49.40
CA LYS A 69 -28.27 30.94 49.19
C LYS A 69 -27.07 31.61 49.86
N PRO A 70 -26.21 32.34 49.11
CA PRO A 70 -25.08 33.08 49.67
C PRO A 70 -25.53 34.36 50.39
N SER A 71 -24.72 34.82 51.34
CA SER A 71 -24.79 36.15 51.95
C SER A 71 -23.40 36.61 52.38
N ALA A 72 -22.93 37.74 51.86
CA ALA A 72 -21.54 38.20 52.02
C ALA A 72 -21.37 39.24 53.14
N TYR A 73 -20.27 39.12 53.89
CA TYR A 73 -19.89 39.97 55.01
C TYR A 73 -18.40 40.29 54.96
N GLN A 74 -17.99 41.43 55.51
CA GLN A 74 -16.58 41.79 55.65
C GLN A 74 -16.18 41.98 57.11
N CYS A 75 -14.92 41.69 57.39
CA CYS A 75 -14.28 41.99 58.66
C CYS A 75 -14.00 43.50 58.82
N ALA A 76 -13.86 43.97 60.07
CA ALA A 76 -13.48 45.36 60.38
C ALA A 76 -12.06 45.71 59.90
N GLU A 77 -11.73 47.00 59.79
CA GLU A 77 -10.42 47.46 59.29
C GLU A 77 -9.24 46.78 59.99
N LYS A 78 -8.24 46.35 59.19
CA LYS A 78 -7.03 45.61 59.62
C LYS A 78 -7.26 44.18 60.13
N LEU A 79 -8.51 43.71 60.14
CA LEU A 79 -8.82 42.29 60.26
C LEU A 79 -8.99 41.65 58.87
N ILE A 80 -8.60 40.38 58.77
CA ILE A 80 -8.90 39.45 57.66
C ILE A 80 -9.79 38.31 58.16
N PHE A 81 -10.42 37.55 57.26
CA PHE A 81 -11.19 36.37 57.65
C PHE A 81 -10.28 35.13 57.67
N ASP A 82 -10.31 34.39 58.77
CA ASP A 82 -9.65 33.09 58.89
C ASP A 82 -10.68 31.96 58.72
N PRO A 83 -10.58 31.14 57.66
CA PRO A 83 -11.53 30.06 57.41
C PRO A 83 -11.41 28.90 58.40
N ILE A 84 -10.29 28.76 59.11
CA ILE A 84 -10.08 27.66 60.07
C ILE A 84 -10.82 27.94 61.39
N SER A 85 -10.72 29.16 61.93
CA SER A 85 -11.44 29.57 63.14
C SER A 85 -12.83 30.17 62.88
N LEU A 86 -13.20 30.34 61.61
CA LEU A 86 -14.44 30.97 61.11
C LEU A 86 -14.70 32.36 61.70
N ARG A 87 -13.64 33.15 61.87
CA ARG A 87 -13.64 34.45 62.55
C ARG A 87 -12.75 35.47 61.86
N CYS A 88 -12.98 36.74 62.18
CA CYS A 88 -12.08 37.82 61.82
C CYS A 88 -10.87 37.83 62.78
N ILE A 89 -9.66 37.93 62.25
CA ILE A 89 -8.41 38.01 63.02
C ILE A 89 -7.50 39.12 62.47
N ASP A 90 -6.56 39.62 63.27
CA ASP A 90 -5.56 40.61 62.81
C ASP A 90 -4.75 40.07 61.62
N GLY A 91 -4.69 40.84 60.53
CA GLY A 91 -3.92 40.45 59.35
C GLY A 91 -3.84 41.51 58.25
N ASP A 92 -2.78 41.42 57.45
CA ASP A 92 -2.46 42.41 56.43
C ASP A 92 -3.23 42.14 55.12
N ARG A 93 -4.12 43.07 54.76
CA ARG A 93 -4.97 42.99 53.57
C ARG A 93 -4.19 43.14 52.26
N GLU A 94 -3.00 43.78 52.26
CA GLU A 94 -2.19 43.89 51.03
C GLU A 94 -1.49 42.57 50.66
N GLN A 95 -1.56 41.55 51.54
CA GLN A 95 -0.94 40.23 51.32
C GLN A 95 -1.92 39.15 50.86
N CYS A 96 -3.22 39.47 50.72
CA CYS A 96 -4.26 38.52 50.32
C CYS A 96 -3.91 37.67 49.05
N PRO A 97 -3.38 38.24 47.94
CA PRO A 97 -3.16 37.48 46.69
C PRO A 97 -2.05 36.41 46.69
N LYS A 98 -1.47 36.05 47.84
CA LYS A 98 -0.31 35.13 47.95
C LYS A 98 -0.58 33.83 48.71
N ARG A 99 -1.86 33.46 48.92
CA ARG A 99 -2.26 32.23 49.62
C ARG A 99 -2.96 31.23 48.69
N THR A 100 -2.20 30.34 48.05
CA THR A 100 -2.73 29.22 47.24
C THR A 100 -1.77 28.02 47.22
N ALA A 101 -2.04 27.01 48.06
CA ALA A 101 -1.56 25.60 47.97
C ALA A 101 -2.15 24.78 49.15
N LEU A 102 -2.21 23.45 49.02
CA LEU A 102 -2.74 22.44 49.98
C LEU A 102 -4.28 22.50 50.19
N GLU A 103 -4.99 21.38 50.42
CA GLU A 103 -4.77 19.96 50.06
C GLU A 103 -6.13 19.25 49.92
N LEU A 104 -6.29 18.29 48.98
CA LEU A 104 -7.64 17.80 48.61
C LEU A 104 -8.31 16.91 49.69
N GLU A 105 -7.54 16.34 50.63
CA GLU A 105 -8.11 15.60 51.77
C GLU A 105 -8.66 16.54 52.86
N GLU A 106 -8.09 17.74 53.03
CA GLU A 106 -8.68 18.78 53.90
C GLU A 106 -9.97 19.38 53.29
N PHE A 107 -10.12 19.37 51.95
CA PHE A 107 -11.32 19.90 51.30
C PHE A 107 -12.59 19.07 51.59
N CYS A 108 -12.49 17.74 51.65
CA CYS A 108 -13.65 16.88 51.92
C CYS A 108 -14.00 16.74 53.42
N SER A 109 -13.21 17.26 54.37
CA SER A 109 -13.35 16.95 55.81
C SER A 109 -14.75 17.25 56.38
N ASP A 110 -15.32 18.38 55.96
CA ASP A 110 -16.59 18.92 56.45
C ASP A 110 -17.68 18.89 55.36
N VAL A 111 -17.43 18.20 54.24
CA VAL A 111 -18.35 18.07 53.09
C VAL A 111 -18.87 16.63 52.97
N SER A 112 -20.18 16.48 52.76
CA SER A 112 -20.85 15.18 52.75
C SER A 112 -21.74 14.98 51.52
N ASN A 113 -21.30 14.11 50.62
CA ASN A 113 -21.99 13.61 49.42
C ASN A 113 -22.08 14.66 48.28
N ALA A 114 -20.92 15.08 47.79
CA ALA A 114 -20.79 15.96 46.62
C ALA A 114 -19.68 15.48 45.67
N PHE A 115 -19.91 15.61 44.36
CA PHE A 115 -18.96 15.29 43.29
C PHE A 115 -18.23 16.55 42.83
N TYR A 116 -16.95 16.43 42.46
CA TYR A 116 -16.09 17.50 41.98
C TYR A 116 -15.16 17.02 40.87
N GLU A 117 -14.87 17.88 39.89
CA GLU A 117 -13.84 17.68 38.87
C GLU A 117 -12.43 17.49 39.48
N HIS A 118 -11.58 16.68 38.84
CA HIS A 118 -10.20 16.52 39.31
C HIS A 118 -9.31 17.68 38.80
N PRO A 119 -8.69 18.48 39.68
CA PRO A 119 -8.13 19.82 39.37
C PRO A 119 -6.84 19.84 38.52
N GLY A 120 -6.55 18.76 37.80
CA GLY A 120 -5.45 18.64 36.85
C GLY A 120 -5.60 17.50 35.82
N LYS A 121 -6.80 16.92 35.69
CA LYS A 121 -7.15 15.89 34.69
C LYS A 121 -8.66 15.94 34.42
N CYS A 122 -9.08 16.42 33.26
CA CYS A 122 -10.51 16.55 32.94
C CYS A 122 -11.26 15.21 32.78
N TRP A 123 -10.55 14.11 32.52
CA TRP A 123 -11.14 12.76 32.44
C TRP A 123 -11.22 12.04 33.79
N GLU A 124 -10.86 12.71 34.90
CA GLU A 124 -11.02 12.17 36.27
C GLU A 124 -11.91 13.10 37.13
N PHE A 125 -12.62 12.52 38.08
CA PHE A 125 -13.46 13.23 39.04
C PHE A 125 -13.47 12.54 40.40
N VAL A 126 -13.91 13.25 41.44
CA VAL A 126 -13.90 12.78 42.83
C VAL A 126 -15.27 12.93 43.51
N LEU A 127 -15.55 12.05 44.46
CA LEU A 127 -16.70 12.11 45.36
C LEU A 127 -16.23 12.32 46.80
N CYS A 128 -16.57 13.47 47.40
CA CYS A 128 -16.50 13.66 48.84
C CYS A 128 -17.71 12.97 49.50
N SER A 129 -17.50 11.92 50.30
CA SER A 129 -18.55 11.31 51.12
C SER A 129 -18.07 11.07 52.55
N LEU A 130 -18.80 11.62 53.52
CA LEU A 130 -18.55 11.46 54.96
C LEU A 130 -17.06 11.67 55.37
N GLY A 131 -16.42 12.73 54.88
CA GLY A 131 -15.01 13.05 55.18
C GLY A 131 -13.98 12.22 54.41
N LYS A 132 -14.35 11.58 53.28
CA LYS A 132 -13.43 10.78 52.45
C LYS A 132 -13.57 11.07 50.97
N VAL A 133 -12.43 11.07 50.28
CA VAL A 133 -12.30 11.19 48.81
C VAL A 133 -12.42 9.80 48.17
N HIS A 134 -13.19 9.71 47.09
CA HIS A 134 -13.22 8.55 46.19
C HIS A 134 -13.01 9.02 44.75
N HIS A 135 -12.02 8.46 44.04
CA HIS A 135 -11.66 8.85 42.67
C HIS A 135 -12.35 7.97 41.62
N TYR A 136 -12.70 8.58 40.49
CA TYR A 136 -13.35 7.97 39.33
C TYR A 136 -12.76 8.53 38.03
N THR A 137 -12.96 7.80 36.93
CA THR A 137 -12.37 8.11 35.61
C THR A 137 -13.42 7.89 34.53
N CYS A 138 -13.46 8.76 33.53
CA CYS A 138 -14.35 8.64 32.37
C CYS A 138 -13.86 7.60 31.35
N PRO A 139 -14.74 7.10 30.46
CA PRO A 139 -14.36 6.29 29.30
C PRO A 139 -13.32 6.96 28.40
N ILE A 140 -12.57 6.16 27.63
CA ILE A 140 -11.58 6.66 26.67
C ILE A 140 -12.29 7.51 25.61
N GLY A 141 -11.86 8.76 25.46
CA GLY A 141 -12.52 9.73 24.59
C GLY A 141 -13.67 10.51 25.22
N GLU A 142 -13.89 10.41 26.54
CA GLU A 142 -14.84 11.23 27.30
C GLU A 142 -14.18 11.98 28.47
N ILE A 143 -14.67 13.18 28.79
CA ILE A 143 -14.22 14.03 29.91
C ILE A 143 -15.38 14.42 30.82
N TRP A 144 -15.12 14.73 32.09
CA TRP A 144 -16.12 15.02 33.10
C TRP A 144 -16.61 16.49 33.02
N SER A 145 -17.93 16.68 32.87
CA SER A 145 -18.57 17.98 33.09
C SER A 145 -19.04 18.10 34.54
N GLN A 146 -18.45 19.05 35.28
CA GLN A 146 -18.91 19.42 36.61
C GLN A 146 -20.27 20.13 36.62
N GLN A 147 -20.69 20.71 35.48
CA GLN A 147 -21.99 21.36 35.34
C GLN A 147 -23.12 20.33 35.20
N ASP A 148 -22.88 19.27 34.42
CA ASP A 148 -23.89 18.27 34.08
C ASP A 148 -23.83 17.02 34.99
N GLY A 149 -22.70 16.81 35.69
CA GLY A 149 -22.47 15.68 36.59
C GLY A 149 -22.27 14.35 35.85
N ALA A 150 -21.67 14.39 34.66
CA ALA A 150 -21.51 13.26 33.76
C ALA A 150 -20.22 13.33 32.93
N CYS A 151 -19.78 12.19 32.41
CA CYS A 151 -18.78 12.12 31.34
C CYS A 151 -19.46 12.41 29.98
N LEU A 152 -18.76 13.12 29.09
CA LEU A 152 -19.22 13.49 27.74
C LEU A 152 -18.06 13.40 26.74
N PRO A 153 -18.29 13.09 25.45
CA PRO A 153 -17.23 12.97 24.44
C PRO A 153 -16.32 14.19 24.37
N GLY A 154 -15.01 13.98 24.45
CA GLY A 154 -14.02 15.05 24.51
C GLY A 154 -12.56 14.56 24.52
N ASN A 155 -11.67 15.43 24.06
CA ASN A 155 -10.25 15.15 23.92
C ASN A 155 -9.56 15.19 25.29
N TRP A 156 -8.87 14.10 25.68
CA TRP A 156 -8.17 13.99 26.95
C TRP A 156 -6.95 14.93 27.07
N ASP A 157 -6.26 15.23 25.97
CA ASP A 157 -5.06 16.09 25.97
C ASP A 157 -5.40 17.58 25.97
N THR A 158 -6.53 18.00 25.36
CA THR A 158 -6.95 19.42 25.34
C THR A 158 -8.05 19.78 26.35
N CYS A 159 -8.74 18.78 26.90
CA CYS A 159 -9.90 18.95 27.78
C CYS A 159 -11.10 19.68 27.15
N GLU A 160 -11.28 19.55 25.83
CA GLU A 160 -12.39 20.13 25.07
C GLU A 160 -13.38 19.04 24.64
N LEU A 161 -14.68 19.36 24.69
CA LEU A 161 -15.75 18.46 24.26
C LEU A 161 -15.84 18.39 22.73
N LEU A 162 -16.04 17.18 22.19
CA LEU A 162 -16.11 16.91 20.76
C LEU A 162 -17.58 16.85 20.31
N ASN A 163 -17.98 17.65 19.32
CA ASN A 163 -19.36 17.70 18.83
C ASN A 163 -19.52 16.99 17.49
N ILE A 164 -20.31 15.91 17.46
CA ILE A 164 -20.38 14.94 16.36
C ILE A 164 -21.34 15.39 15.25
N GLU A 165 -22.35 16.20 15.57
CA GLU A 165 -23.49 16.49 14.69
C GLU A 165 -23.10 17.27 13.41
N THR A 166 -21.97 17.97 13.40
CA THR A 166 -21.54 18.80 12.25
C THR A 166 -20.66 18.09 11.22
N ALA A 167 -20.28 16.82 11.44
CA ALA A 167 -19.17 16.18 10.74
C ALA A 167 -19.38 15.88 9.23
N CYS A 168 -20.62 15.73 8.77
CA CYS A 168 -20.95 15.38 7.38
C CYS A 168 -21.40 16.54 6.48
N LEU A 169 -21.57 17.74 7.03
CA LEU A 169 -22.18 18.88 6.35
C LEU A 169 -21.44 19.26 5.05
N GLY A 170 -22.13 19.11 3.92
CA GLY A 170 -21.62 19.44 2.58
C GLY A 170 -21.01 18.28 1.78
N ARG A 171 -21.06 17.04 2.29
CA ARG A 171 -20.77 15.82 1.53
C ARG A 171 -22.06 15.16 1.04
N SER A 172 -22.00 14.49 -0.11
CA SER A 172 -23.08 13.65 -0.66
C SER A 172 -22.65 12.19 -0.63
N ASP A 173 -23.46 11.33 -0.01
CA ASP A 173 -23.36 9.85 0.02
C ASP A 173 -21.91 9.34 0.13
N ASP A 174 -21.28 9.67 1.26
CA ASP A 174 -19.88 9.40 1.58
C ASP A 174 -19.75 8.76 2.98
N VAL A 175 -18.62 8.10 3.25
CA VAL A 175 -18.37 7.33 4.48
C VAL A 175 -17.03 7.71 5.11
N LEU A 176 -17.08 8.15 6.37
CA LEU A 176 -15.95 8.72 7.09
C LEU A 176 -15.60 7.91 8.34
N ALA A 177 -14.31 7.68 8.58
CA ALA A 177 -13.84 7.11 9.84
C ALA A 177 -14.31 7.97 11.03
N TYR A 178 -14.85 7.35 12.07
CA TYR A 178 -15.32 8.08 13.25
C TYR A 178 -14.11 8.54 14.11
N PRO A 179 -14.04 9.80 14.57
CA PRO A 179 -12.76 10.41 14.98
C PRO A 179 -12.02 9.80 16.18
N THR A 180 -12.70 9.03 17.03
CA THR A 180 -12.15 8.47 18.28
C THR A 180 -12.49 7.00 18.51
N ASP A 181 -13.18 6.35 17.56
CA ASP A 181 -13.72 4.99 17.71
C ASP A 181 -13.84 4.33 16.33
N CYS A 182 -12.80 3.59 15.93
CA CYS A 182 -12.75 2.91 14.64
C CYS A 182 -13.74 1.75 14.49
N THR A 183 -14.46 1.34 15.54
CA THR A 183 -15.60 0.42 15.42
C THR A 183 -16.83 1.10 14.80
N ARG A 184 -16.71 2.40 14.49
CA ARG A 184 -17.76 3.23 13.93
C ARG A 184 -17.28 3.99 12.72
N TYR A 185 -18.23 4.33 11.87
CA TYR A 185 -18.05 5.30 10.81
C TYR A 185 -19.26 6.23 10.75
N LEU A 186 -19.05 7.41 10.19
CA LEU A 186 -20.10 8.37 9.91
C LEU A 186 -20.53 8.17 8.45
N ARG A 187 -21.74 7.65 8.22
CA ARG A 187 -22.33 7.65 6.89
C ARG A 187 -23.06 8.97 6.68
N CYS A 188 -22.59 9.72 5.69
CA CYS A 188 -23.05 11.05 5.32
C CYS A 188 -24.14 10.97 4.24
N ASP A 189 -25.33 10.49 4.62
CA ASP A 189 -26.50 10.49 3.73
C ASP A 189 -27.02 11.94 3.59
N ASP A 190 -26.99 12.50 2.37
CA ASP A 190 -27.37 13.89 2.05
C ASP A 190 -26.84 14.97 3.05
N GLY A 191 -25.63 14.74 3.58
CA GLY A 191 -24.92 15.66 4.49
C GLY A 191 -25.28 15.55 5.98
N GLN A 192 -26.21 14.67 6.38
CA GLN A 192 -26.52 14.40 7.79
C GLN A 192 -25.60 13.30 8.34
N ALA A 193 -24.99 13.54 9.51
CA ALA A 193 -24.03 12.61 10.11
C ALA A 193 -24.72 11.47 10.87
N THR A 194 -24.95 10.34 10.21
CA THR A 194 -25.40 9.12 10.90
C THR A 194 -24.19 8.33 11.39
N THR A 195 -24.08 8.12 12.70
CA THR A 195 -23.08 7.19 13.24
C THR A 195 -23.57 5.76 13.03
N VAL A 196 -22.78 4.97 12.30
CA VAL A 196 -23.02 3.57 11.99
C VAL A 196 -21.95 2.74 12.69
N ASP A 197 -22.37 1.84 13.57
CA ASP A 197 -21.48 0.81 14.11
C ASP A 197 -21.08 -0.16 12.98
N CYS A 198 -19.80 -0.45 12.82
CA CYS A 198 -19.34 -1.61 12.07
C CYS A 198 -19.85 -2.90 12.73
N PRO A 199 -19.93 -4.02 11.99
CA PRO A 199 -20.05 -5.33 12.60
C PRO A 199 -18.97 -5.51 13.68
N ARG A 200 -19.34 -6.09 14.83
CA ARG A 200 -18.39 -6.26 15.94
C ARG A 200 -17.24 -7.16 15.48
N GLY A 201 -16.00 -6.75 15.75
CA GLY A 201 -14.80 -7.39 15.19
C GLY A 201 -14.35 -6.82 13.84
N GLU A 202 -14.98 -5.75 13.37
CA GLU A 202 -14.53 -4.99 12.19
C GLU A 202 -14.23 -3.54 12.57
N VAL A 203 -13.29 -2.95 11.84
CA VAL A 203 -12.92 -1.53 11.93
C VAL A 203 -13.16 -0.88 10.58
N PHE A 204 -13.56 0.39 10.56
CA PHE A 204 -13.75 1.10 9.30
C PHE A 204 -12.41 1.54 8.70
N GLU A 205 -12.10 1.07 7.49
CA GLU A 205 -10.88 1.44 6.76
C GLU A 205 -11.19 2.47 5.66
N GLN A 206 -10.68 3.69 5.81
CA GLN A 206 -11.13 4.82 4.99
C GLN A 206 -10.61 4.77 3.55
N ASP A 207 -9.46 4.13 3.30
CA ASP A 207 -8.93 3.94 1.94
C ASP A 207 -9.72 2.86 1.15
N VAL A 208 -10.49 2.00 1.83
CA VAL A 208 -11.38 0.99 1.22
C VAL A 208 -12.81 1.49 1.15
N GLY A 209 -13.27 2.24 2.16
CA GLY A 209 -14.64 2.74 2.28
C GLY A 209 -15.64 1.75 2.89
N GLU A 210 -15.16 0.64 3.46
CA GLU A 210 -15.99 -0.40 4.10
C GLU A 210 -15.41 -0.80 5.46
N CYS A 211 -16.21 -1.51 6.28
CA CYS A 211 -15.71 -2.16 7.49
C CYS A 211 -14.91 -3.41 7.10
N VAL A 212 -13.71 -3.57 7.67
CA VAL A 212 -12.82 -4.70 7.43
C VAL A 212 -12.41 -5.35 8.75
N VAL A 213 -12.05 -6.63 8.73
CA VAL A 213 -11.68 -7.35 9.97
C VAL A 213 -10.40 -6.73 10.55
N GLY A 214 -10.44 -6.34 11.83
CA GLY A 214 -9.38 -5.51 12.40
C GLY A 214 -9.39 -5.46 13.93
N ASN A 215 -8.27 -5.03 14.51
CA ASN A 215 -8.15 -4.92 15.96
C ASN A 215 -8.90 -3.68 16.45
N THR A 216 -10.08 -3.89 17.05
CA THR A 216 -10.98 -2.81 17.49
C THR A 216 -10.45 -2.00 18.69
N ALA A 217 -9.35 -2.44 19.32
CA ALA A 217 -8.67 -1.70 20.39
C ALA A 217 -7.43 -0.91 19.92
N THR A 218 -6.89 -1.19 18.72
CA THR A 218 -5.75 -0.45 18.14
C THR A 218 -6.05 0.24 16.82
N CYS A 219 -7.24 0.07 16.26
CA CYS A 219 -7.67 0.66 15.00
C CYS A 219 -6.75 0.34 13.82
N LEU A 220 -6.44 -0.95 13.65
CA LEU A 220 -5.63 -1.47 12.55
C LEU A 220 -6.41 -2.57 11.82
N SER A 221 -6.59 -2.42 10.50
CA SER A 221 -6.95 -3.53 9.61
C SER A 221 -5.91 -4.65 9.69
N ILE A 222 -6.35 -5.88 9.48
CA ILE A 222 -5.48 -7.07 9.37
C ILE A 222 -5.69 -7.85 8.06
N ASP A 223 -6.09 -7.18 6.97
CA ASP A 223 -6.46 -7.80 5.68
C ASP A 223 -5.47 -8.85 5.15
N SER A 224 -4.16 -8.67 5.39
CA SER A 224 -3.12 -9.61 4.93
C SER A 224 -3.04 -10.94 5.69
N VAL A 225 -3.79 -11.11 6.79
CA VAL A 225 -3.74 -12.33 7.64
C VAL A 225 -4.16 -13.60 6.90
N CYS A 226 -5.01 -13.50 5.88
CA CYS A 226 -5.44 -14.66 5.09
C CYS A 226 -4.67 -14.86 3.76
N GLU A 227 -3.71 -14.00 3.39
CA GLU A 227 -3.01 -14.06 2.08
C GLU A 227 -2.26 -15.37 1.81
N ASN A 228 -1.83 -16.07 2.86
CA ASN A 228 -1.04 -17.31 2.77
C ASN A 228 -1.73 -18.50 3.46
N GLU A 229 -2.97 -18.32 3.94
CA GLU A 229 -3.72 -19.33 4.68
C GLU A 229 -4.63 -20.17 3.77
N ILE A 230 -4.97 -21.37 4.22
CA ILE A 230 -5.81 -22.30 3.45
C ILE A 230 -7.30 -21.95 3.62
N ASP A 231 -8.07 -22.02 2.54
CA ASP A 231 -9.53 -21.87 2.57
C ASP A 231 -10.19 -22.75 3.65
N GLY A 232 -10.93 -22.11 4.55
CA GLY A 232 -11.57 -22.74 5.72
C GLY A 232 -10.73 -22.72 7.01
N THR A 233 -9.53 -22.13 7.02
CA THR A 233 -8.77 -21.90 8.25
C THR A 233 -9.54 -21.00 9.22
N VAL A 234 -9.62 -21.42 10.49
CA VAL A 234 -10.24 -20.68 11.60
C VAL A 234 -9.16 -20.06 12.49
N LEU A 235 -9.21 -18.73 12.68
CA LEU A 235 -8.27 -17.95 13.49
C LEU A 235 -8.99 -17.21 14.62
N ALA A 236 -8.25 -16.78 15.65
CA ALA A 236 -8.76 -15.88 16.67
C ALA A 236 -8.96 -14.46 16.12
N HIS A 237 -10.02 -13.78 16.56
CA HIS A 237 -10.10 -12.34 16.41
C HIS A 237 -9.03 -11.66 17.30
N PRO A 238 -8.31 -10.60 16.84
CA PRO A 238 -7.20 -9.99 17.57
C PRO A 238 -7.47 -9.59 19.03
N ASN A 239 -8.71 -9.18 19.34
CA ASN A 239 -9.06 -8.64 20.66
C ASN A 239 -10.51 -8.90 21.11
N GLU A 240 -11.26 -9.81 20.47
CA GLU A 240 -12.65 -10.16 20.83
C GLU A 240 -12.83 -11.68 20.86
N CYS A 241 -12.73 -12.30 22.03
CA CYS A 241 -12.59 -13.77 22.12
C CYS A 241 -13.86 -14.59 21.87
N ASP A 242 -15.05 -13.99 21.90
CA ASP A 242 -16.29 -14.59 21.38
C ASP A 242 -16.49 -14.34 19.87
N LEU A 243 -15.45 -13.88 19.17
CA LEU A 243 -15.39 -13.85 17.72
C LEU A 243 -14.21 -14.65 17.15
N PHE A 244 -14.41 -15.16 15.93
CA PHE A 244 -13.43 -15.92 15.18
C PHE A 244 -13.42 -15.48 13.72
N ILE A 245 -12.28 -15.66 13.06
CA ILE A 245 -12.08 -15.29 11.66
C ILE A 245 -12.05 -16.57 10.82
N THR A 246 -12.68 -16.55 9.64
CA THR A 246 -12.49 -17.58 8.61
C THR A 246 -11.83 -17.01 7.35
N CYS A 247 -10.82 -17.71 6.84
CA CYS A 247 -10.16 -17.38 5.57
C CYS A 247 -10.86 -18.07 4.38
N GLN A 248 -11.16 -17.33 3.31
CA GLN A 248 -11.71 -17.90 2.06
C GLN A 248 -11.30 -17.09 0.82
N ASN A 249 -10.72 -17.74 -0.19
CA ASN A 249 -10.06 -17.10 -1.34
C ASN A 249 -9.06 -15.98 -0.95
N GLY A 250 -8.43 -16.11 0.22
CA GLY A 250 -7.52 -15.11 0.78
C GLY A 250 -8.17 -13.95 1.53
N THR A 251 -9.51 -13.84 1.63
CA THR A 251 -10.18 -12.80 2.44
C THR A 251 -10.52 -13.30 3.85
N ALA A 252 -10.47 -12.40 4.83
CA ALA A 252 -10.85 -12.64 6.21
C ALA A 252 -12.33 -12.30 6.46
N ASN A 253 -13.07 -13.16 7.16
CA ASN A 253 -14.49 -12.94 7.49
C ASN A 253 -14.71 -13.17 9.00
N ALA A 254 -15.23 -12.18 9.72
CA ALA A 254 -15.48 -12.28 11.17
C ALA A 254 -16.84 -12.95 11.48
N HIS A 255 -16.87 -13.82 12.48
CA HIS A 255 -18.04 -14.61 12.90
C HIS A 255 -18.16 -14.67 14.43
N HIS A 256 -19.40 -14.67 14.92
CA HIS A 256 -19.71 -14.76 16.36
C HIS A 256 -19.79 -16.21 16.86
N CYS A 257 -19.29 -16.44 18.08
CA CYS A 257 -19.63 -17.60 18.87
C CYS A 257 -21.07 -17.52 19.44
N PRO A 258 -21.69 -18.67 19.79
CA PRO A 258 -22.95 -18.69 20.53
C PRO A 258 -22.86 -17.96 21.88
N ALA A 259 -23.97 -17.38 22.33
CA ALA A 259 -23.99 -16.55 23.54
C ALA A 259 -23.53 -17.32 24.80
N GLY A 260 -22.40 -16.90 25.39
CA GLY A 260 -21.75 -17.58 26.52
C GLY A 260 -20.69 -18.61 26.14
N GLU A 261 -20.25 -18.63 24.88
CA GLU A 261 -19.13 -19.40 24.37
C GLU A 261 -18.06 -18.47 23.76
N ILE A 262 -16.79 -18.84 23.88
CA ILE A 262 -15.63 -18.14 23.31
C ILE A 262 -14.82 -19.10 22.42
N LEU A 263 -14.07 -18.61 21.44
CA LEU A 263 -13.32 -19.45 20.51
C LEU A 263 -12.18 -20.20 21.22
N ASN A 264 -12.13 -21.53 21.04
CA ASN A 264 -10.90 -22.30 21.24
C ASN A 264 -10.23 -22.55 19.88
N VAL A 265 -9.18 -21.77 19.59
CA VAL A 265 -8.40 -21.84 18.33
C VAL A 265 -7.89 -23.27 18.06
N HIS A 266 -7.33 -23.93 19.07
CA HIS A 266 -6.76 -25.29 18.96
C HIS A 266 -7.82 -26.35 18.65
N ALA A 267 -9.09 -26.09 18.96
CA ALA A 267 -10.22 -26.95 18.62
C ALA A 267 -11.03 -26.46 17.40
N GLN A 268 -10.66 -25.30 16.84
CA GLN A 268 -11.35 -24.56 15.76
C GLN A 268 -12.86 -24.44 15.98
N PHE A 269 -13.29 -24.25 17.23
CA PHE A 269 -14.70 -24.24 17.63
C PHE A 269 -14.93 -23.45 18.92
N CYS A 270 -16.14 -22.94 19.10
CA CYS A 270 -16.55 -22.21 20.30
C CYS A 270 -16.76 -23.17 21.49
N ALA A 271 -16.40 -22.74 22.70
CA ALA A 271 -16.59 -23.50 23.93
C ALA A 271 -17.02 -22.58 25.09
N PRO A 272 -17.77 -23.08 26.09
CA PRO A 272 -18.37 -22.25 27.13
C PRO A 272 -17.33 -21.40 27.87
N GLY A 273 -17.51 -20.08 27.86
CA GLY A 273 -16.58 -19.12 28.45
C GLY A 273 -17.21 -17.76 28.70
N ASN A 274 -16.49 -16.92 29.43
CA ASN A 274 -16.89 -15.54 29.66
C ASN A 274 -16.19 -14.62 28.64
N PRO A 275 -16.94 -13.85 27.82
CA PRO A 275 -16.35 -12.98 26.81
C PRO A 275 -15.61 -11.78 27.43
N ASP A 276 -16.10 -11.22 28.53
CA ASP A 276 -15.53 -10.02 29.18
C ASP A 276 -14.10 -10.23 29.73
N THR A 277 -13.73 -11.48 30.01
CA THR A 277 -12.43 -11.88 30.59
C THR A 277 -11.64 -12.83 29.71
N CYS A 278 -12.21 -13.30 28.60
CA CYS A 278 -11.66 -14.32 27.71
C CYS A 278 -11.20 -15.62 28.42
N GLN A 279 -11.92 -16.03 29.46
CA GLN A 279 -11.65 -17.26 30.20
C GLN A 279 -12.75 -18.30 29.99
N PHE A 280 -12.35 -19.52 29.61
CA PHE A 280 -13.26 -20.67 29.56
C PHE A 280 -13.83 -20.98 30.95
N TYR A 281 -15.10 -21.38 31.01
CA TYR A 281 -15.70 -21.78 32.28
C TYR A 281 -15.06 -23.10 32.76
N PRO A 282 -14.71 -23.21 34.05
CA PRO A 282 -14.14 -24.44 34.58
C PRO A 282 -15.13 -25.61 34.44
N LEU A 283 -14.59 -26.82 34.32
CA LEU A 283 -15.34 -28.07 34.06
C LEU A 283 -16.63 -28.19 34.87
N ASN A 284 -16.59 -27.82 36.15
CA ASN A 284 -17.70 -27.91 37.10
C ASN A 284 -18.90 -26.99 36.78
N THR A 285 -18.71 -25.94 35.97
CA THR A 285 -19.73 -24.92 35.66
C THR A 285 -20.07 -24.82 34.18
N MET A 286 -19.19 -25.28 33.27
CA MET A 286 -19.33 -25.11 31.81
C MET A 286 -20.66 -25.63 31.23
N CYS A 287 -21.30 -26.61 31.87
CA CYS A 287 -22.55 -27.21 31.39
C CYS A 287 -23.83 -26.58 31.96
N GLN A 288 -23.76 -25.66 32.94
CA GLN A 288 -24.91 -25.34 33.81
C GLN A 288 -26.13 -24.74 33.10
N ASN A 289 -25.91 -23.96 32.04
CA ASN A 289 -26.98 -23.38 31.21
C ASN A 289 -27.06 -24.03 29.81
N MET A 290 -26.27 -25.06 29.52
CA MET A 290 -26.10 -25.62 28.17
C MET A 290 -27.11 -26.72 27.84
N THR A 291 -27.33 -26.94 26.54
CA THR A 291 -28.32 -27.90 26.05
C THR A 291 -27.94 -29.33 26.39
N ASN A 292 -28.96 -30.13 26.77
CA ASN A 292 -28.75 -31.49 27.25
C ASN A 292 -28.29 -32.41 26.10
N GLY A 293 -27.07 -32.94 26.19
CA GLY A 293 -26.43 -33.73 25.15
C GLY A 293 -25.30 -33.02 24.40
N ALA A 294 -25.07 -31.72 24.64
CA ALA A 294 -23.95 -30.97 24.04
C ALA A 294 -22.59 -31.60 24.35
N ILE A 295 -21.63 -31.47 23.42
CA ILE A 295 -20.29 -32.04 23.53
C ILE A 295 -19.26 -30.96 23.19
N TYR A 296 -18.31 -30.73 24.10
CA TYR A 296 -17.30 -29.68 24.00
C TYR A 296 -15.88 -30.25 24.13
N PRO A 297 -14.88 -29.67 23.44
CA PRO A 297 -13.48 -30.02 23.66
C PRO A 297 -13.04 -29.65 25.08
N LEU A 298 -12.08 -30.38 25.65
CA LEU A 298 -11.43 -29.96 26.91
C LEU A 298 -10.24 -29.05 26.58
N ALA A 299 -10.21 -27.84 27.15
CA ALA A 299 -9.30 -26.78 26.73
C ALA A 299 -7.80 -27.17 26.77
N ASP A 300 -7.39 -27.93 27.78
CA ASP A 300 -5.99 -28.31 28.02
C ASP A 300 -5.60 -29.72 27.52
N ASP A 301 -6.53 -30.49 26.95
CA ASP A 301 -6.28 -31.87 26.49
C ASP A 301 -7.22 -32.27 25.35
N CYS A 302 -6.75 -32.10 24.11
CA CYS A 302 -7.45 -32.49 22.89
C CYS A 302 -7.67 -34.01 22.73
N THR A 303 -7.03 -34.87 23.54
CA THR A 303 -7.37 -36.31 23.59
C THR A 303 -8.66 -36.57 24.39
N GLN A 304 -9.23 -35.53 25.02
CA GLN A 304 -10.41 -35.60 25.87
C GLN A 304 -11.47 -34.57 25.49
N PHE A 305 -12.72 -34.89 25.86
CA PHE A 305 -13.88 -34.05 25.59
C PHE A 305 -14.94 -34.20 26.68
N VAL A 306 -15.80 -33.21 26.84
CA VAL A 306 -16.82 -33.13 27.88
C VAL A 306 -18.20 -33.27 27.26
N GLN A 307 -19.03 -34.18 27.78
CA GLN A 307 -20.43 -34.31 27.41
C GLN A 307 -21.33 -33.74 28.53
N CYS A 308 -22.13 -32.74 28.20
CA CYS A 308 -23.06 -32.11 29.13
C CYS A 308 -24.37 -32.93 29.22
N ASN A 309 -24.68 -33.41 30.42
CA ASN A 309 -25.90 -34.16 30.72
C ASN A 309 -26.68 -33.46 31.85
N GLY A 310 -27.81 -32.84 31.53
CA GLY A 310 -28.71 -32.21 32.51
C GLY A 310 -28.05 -31.15 33.40
N GLY A 311 -27.16 -30.32 32.85
CA GLY A 311 -26.38 -29.33 33.59
C GLY A 311 -25.03 -29.84 34.14
N VAL A 312 -24.74 -31.14 34.05
CA VAL A 312 -23.54 -31.78 34.63
C VAL A 312 -22.54 -32.19 33.55
N SER A 313 -21.27 -31.86 33.78
CA SER A 313 -20.12 -32.21 32.93
C SER A 313 -19.65 -33.66 33.12
N ALA A 314 -19.44 -34.41 32.03
CA ALA A 314 -18.81 -35.74 32.07
C ALA A 314 -17.70 -35.89 31.02
N THR A 315 -16.45 -36.05 31.46
CA THR A 315 -15.29 -36.19 30.57
C THR A 315 -15.18 -37.59 29.96
N ARG A 316 -14.78 -37.67 28.69
CA ARG A 316 -14.48 -38.89 27.92
C ARG A 316 -13.12 -38.74 27.23
N LYS A 317 -12.50 -39.86 26.83
CA LYS A 317 -11.24 -39.90 26.07
C LYS A 317 -11.46 -40.43 24.65
N CYS A 318 -10.65 -39.95 23.70
CA CYS A 318 -10.56 -40.51 22.36
C CYS A 318 -9.69 -41.79 22.32
N PRO A 319 -9.79 -42.59 21.23
CA PRO A 319 -8.89 -43.71 20.97
C PRO A 319 -7.42 -43.27 20.86
N ILE A 320 -6.48 -44.21 21.07
CA ILE A 320 -5.05 -43.92 20.93
C ILE A 320 -4.70 -43.44 19.52
N GLY A 321 -3.85 -42.39 19.43
CA GLY A 321 -3.50 -41.73 18.18
C GLY A 321 -4.59 -40.82 17.59
N GLN A 322 -5.69 -40.55 18.33
CA GLN A 322 -6.78 -39.67 17.91
C GLN A 322 -7.04 -38.55 18.93
N ILE A 323 -7.57 -37.43 18.42
CA ILE A 323 -7.96 -36.22 19.15
C ILE A 323 -9.40 -35.83 18.80
N PHE A 324 -10.07 -35.03 19.62
CA PHE A 324 -11.47 -34.69 19.45
C PHE A 324 -11.70 -33.54 18.46
N TYR A 325 -12.35 -33.82 17.33
CA TYR A 325 -12.77 -32.83 16.34
C TYR A 325 -14.17 -32.32 16.67
N ALA A 326 -14.23 -31.15 17.32
CA ALA A 326 -15.48 -30.56 17.80
C ALA A 326 -16.53 -30.31 16.70
N PRO A 327 -16.21 -29.81 15.48
CA PRO A 327 -17.21 -29.50 14.47
C PRO A 327 -18.03 -30.70 13.94
N SER A 328 -17.61 -31.95 14.17
CA SER A 328 -18.43 -33.15 13.93
C SER A 328 -18.62 -34.05 15.16
N GLY A 329 -18.28 -33.56 16.35
CA GLY A 329 -18.44 -34.25 17.63
C GLY A 329 -17.76 -35.62 17.72
N SER A 330 -16.65 -35.83 16.98
CA SER A 330 -16.03 -37.14 16.79
C SER A 330 -14.52 -37.13 16.95
N CYS A 331 -13.93 -38.26 17.34
CA CYS A 331 -12.48 -38.42 17.40
C CYS A 331 -11.93 -38.65 15.99
N ARG A 332 -10.88 -37.90 15.61
CA ARG A 332 -10.16 -38.02 14.34
C ARG A 332 -8.67 -38.24 14.61
N PRO A 333 -7.93 -38.89 13.70
CA PRO A 333 -6.47 -38.99 13.80
C PRO A 333 -5.81 -37.61 13.97
N GLY A 334 -4.81 -37.52 14.84
CA GLY A 334 -4.12 -36.26 15.11
C GLY A 334 -2.90 -36.42 16.03
N ASN A 335 -2.09 -35.37 16.10
CA ASN A 335 -0.92 -35.32 16.95
C ASN A 335 -1.34 -35.04 18.40
N THR A 336 -1.18 -36.02 19.29
CA THR A 336 -1.64 -35.93 20.69
C THR A 336 -0.74 -35.07 21.59
N LYS A 337 0.23 -34.33 21.03
CA LYS A 337 1.05 -33.33 21.74
C LYS A 337 0.80 -31.89 21.28
N THR A 338 0.57 -31.67 19.98
CA THR A 338 0.30 -30.34 19.40
C THR A 338 -1.18 -30.08 19.15
N CYS A 339 -2.03 -31.11 19.24
CA CYS A 339 -3.46 -31.07 18.96
C CYS A 339 -3.84 -30.77 17.50
N GLU A 340 -2.90 -30.94 16.57
CA GLU A 340 -3.12 -30.78 15.14
C GLU A 340 -3.81 -32.01 14.52
N PHE A 341 -4.80 -31.80 13.64
CA PHE A 341 -5.51 -32.87 12.96
C PHE A 341 -4.73 -33.44 11.78
N ILE A 342 -4.59 -34.76 11.76
CA ILE A 342 -4.05 -35.52 10.62
C ILE A 342 -5.21 -35.72 9.65
N GLY A 343 -5.57 -34.65 8.93
CA GLY A 343 -6.78 -34.58 8.10
C GLY A 343 -6.65 -35.17 6.71
N SER A 344 -5.49 -34.96 6.07
CA SER A 344 -5.24 -35.18 4.63
C SER A 344 -4.02 -36.09 4.34
N VAL A 345 -3.44 -36.74 5.36
CA VAL A 345 -2.17 -37.48 5.24
C VAL A 345 -2.25 -38.76 4.37
N CYS A 346 -3.45 -39.15 3.92
CA CYS A 346 -3.66 -40.19 2.90
C CYS A 346 -4.21 -39.65 1.57
N GLN A 347 -4.22 -38.33 1.36
CA GLN A 347 -4.84 -37.67 0.21
C GLN A 347 -3.81 -37.49 -0.92
N GLY A 348 -3.76 -38.46 -1.84
CA GLY A 348 -2.75 -38.55 -2.91
C GLY A 348 -1.78 -39.72 -2.72
N GLU A 349 -1.76 -40.30 -1.51
CA GLU A 349 -1.05 -41.53 -1.19
C GLU A 349 -1.69 -42.76 -1.84
N LEU A 350 -0.86 -43.77 -2.10
CA LEU A 350 -1.30 -45.04 -2.65
C LEU A 350 -1.99 -45.93 -1.60
N ASP A 351 -2.90 -46.77 -2.06
CA ASP A 351 -3.58 -47.75 -1.22
C ASP A 351 -2.59 -48.80 -0.71
N GLY A 352 -2.34 -48.78 0.60
CA GLY A 352 -1.33 -49.60 1.27
C GLY A 352 -0.20 -48.80 1.93
N THR A 353 0.00 -47.52 1.59
CA THR A 353 1.06 -46.68 2.19
C THR A 353 0.99 -46.69 3.72
N VAL A 354 2.14 -46.89 4.37
CA VAL A 354 2.31 -46.84 5.83
C VAL A 354 3.12 -45.62 6.24
N ILE A 355 2.58 -44.84 7.18
CA ILE A 355 3.08 -43.53 7.62
C ILE A 355 3.22 -43.54 9.14
N ALA A 356 4.33 -43.01 9.66
CA ALA A 356 4.57 -42.95 11.11
C ALA A 356 3.59 -42.01 11.82
N HIS A 357 3.14 -42.39 13.02
CA HIS A 357 2.36 -41.48 13.86
C HIS A 357 3.31 -40.43 14.48
N PRO A 358 3.02 -39.10 14.39
CA PRO A 358 4.00 -38.05 14.69
C PRO A 358 4.64 -38.07 16.09
N ASN A 359 4.03 -38.76 17.05
CA ASN A 359 4.53 -38.79 18.42
C ASN A 359 4.37 -40.15 19.16
N LEU A 360 4.07 -41.23 18.44
CA LEU A 360 3.83 -42.59 18.99
C LEU A 360 4.45 -43.69 18.10
N CYS A 361 5.68 -44.12 18.38
CA CYS A 361 6.47 -44.96 17.45
C CYS A 361 5.99 -46.43 17.32
N GLU A 362 5.11 -46.90 18.21
CA GLU A 362 4.38 -48.18 18.05
C GLU A 362 3.07 -48.05 17.25
N ILE A 363 2.65 -46.82 16.93
CA ILE A 363 1.42 -46.51 16.19
C ILE A 363 1.78 -46.02 14.79
N PHE A 364 0.98 -46.43 13.80
CA PHE A 364 1.13 -45.97 12.43
C PHE A 364 -0.23 -45.74 11.75
N ILE A 365 -0.19 -44.97 10.69
CA ILE A 365 -1.30 -44.71 9.78
C ILE A 365 -1.09 -45.59 8.56
N SER A 366 -2.11 -46.37 8.19
CA SER A 366 -2.16 -47.05 6.88
C SER A 366 -3.23 -46.40 6.02
N CYS A 367 -2.90 -46.07 4.77
CA CYS A 367 -3.84 -45.51 3.81
C CYS A 367 -4.61 -46.63 3.09
N GLN A 368 -5.94 -46.54 3.02
CA GLN A 368 -6.78 -47.54 2.34
C GLN A 368 -8.05 -46.90 1.76
N ALA A 369 -8.26 -47.02 0.44
CA ALA A 369 -9.20 -46.23 -0.35
C ALA A 369 -9.08 -44.70 -0.11
N GLY A 370 -7.84 -44.21 0.08
CA GLY A 370 -7.55 -42.85 0.53
C GLY A 370 -7.97 -42.50 1.97
N ALA A 371 -8.57 -43.44 2.72
CA ALA A 371 -8.98 -43.24 4.11
C ALA A 371 -7.84 -43.55 5.10
N ILE A 372 -7.79 -42.75 6.17
CA ILE A 372 -6.77 -42.81 7.23
C ILE A 372 -7.15 -43.89 8.26
N MET A 373 -6.45 -45.02 8.27
CA MET A 373 -6.67 -46.11 9.23
C MET A 373 -5.51 -46.18 10.23
N VAL A 374 -5.77 -45.87 11.51
CA VAL A 374 -4.76 -45.97 12.58
C VAL A 374 -4.59 -47.43 13.03
N ARG A 375 -3.34 -47.90 13.11
CA ARG A 375 -2.92 -49.26 13.48
C ARG A 375 -1.75 -49.22 14.46
N SER A 376 -1.42 -50.37 15.04
CA SER A 376 -0.26 -50.56 15.93
C SER A 376 0.65 -51.68 15.45
N CYS A 377 1.95 -51.54 15.68
CA CYS A 377 2.92 -52.63 15.51
C CYS A 377 2.72 -53.76 16.55
N PRO A 378 3.28 -54.96 16.32
CA PRO A 378 3.36 -56.02 17.32
C PRO A 378 4.14 -55.59 18.58
N SER A 379 3.89 -56.27 19.71
CA SER A 379 4.56 -55.96 20.98
C SER A 379 6.08 -56.15 20.90
N HIS A 380 6.83 -55.09 21.26
CA HIS A 380 8.29 -54.98 21.10
C HIS A 380 8.80 -54.73 19.67
N GLU A 381 7.92 -54.26 18.78
CA GLU A 381 8.30 -53.72 17.48
C GLU A 381 7.81 -52.26 17.35
N ILE A 382 8.59 -51.44 16.66
CA ILE A 382 8.26 -50.05 16.32
C ILE A 382 8.27 -49.90 14.80
N LEU A 383 7.50 -48.96 14.25
CA LEU A 383 7.52 -48.74 12.81
C LEU A 383 8.86 -48.15 12.40
N ARG A 384 9.55 -48.81 11.47
CA ARG A 384 10.57 -48.19 10.64
C ARG A 384 9.91 -47.52 9.43
N PRO A 385 9.88 -46.18 9.33
CA PRO A 385 9.04 -45.50 8.33
C PRO A 385 9.57 -45.66 6.90
N ASP A 386 10.88 -45.58 6.73
CA ASP A 386 11.59 -45.62 5.45
C ASP A 386 11.54 -47.00 4.77
N THR A 387 11.29 -48.07 5.53
CA THR A 387 11.05 -49.42 4.99
C THR A 387 9.61 -49.90 5.19
N GLN A 388 8.70 -48.99 5.60
CA GLN A 388 7.27 -49.23 5.81
C GLN A 388 6.92 -50.51 6.61
N SER A 389 7.77 -50.88 7.58
CA SER A 389 7.71 -52.17 8.27
C SER A 389 8.00 -52.04 9.76
N CYS A 390 7.27 -52.81 10.58
CA CYS A 390 7.59 -52.95 12.00
C CYS A 390 8.92 -53.71 12.16
N VAL A 391 9.80 -53.20 13.02
CA VAL A 391 11.11 -53.82 13.33
C VAL A 391 11.32 -53.87 14.85
N PRO A 392 12.11 -54.81 15.39
CA PRO A 392 12.36 -54.91 16.83
C PRO A 392 12.89 -53.61 17.44
N GLY A 393 12.27 -53.15 18.53
CA GLY A 393 12.63 -51.89 19.18
C GLY A 393 11.74 -51.51 20.36
N ASN A 394 12.08 -50.39 21.00
CA ASN A 394 11.47 -49.93 22.25
C ASN A 394 10.48 -48.78 22.01
N SER A 395 9.18 -49.03 22.18
CA SER A 395 8.13 -48.02 21.95
C SER A 395 8.09 -46.88 22.96
N LEU A 396 8.78 -47.00 24.10
CA LEU A 396 8.91 -45.93 25.10
C LEU A 396 10.06 -44.95 24.79
N THR A 397 11.09 -45.36 24.05
CA THR A 397 12.24 -44.51 23.68
C THR A 397 12.35 -44.25 22.18
N CYS A 398 11.57 -44.94 21.35
CA CYS A 398 11.65 -44.93 19.88
C CYS A 398 13.01 -45.40 19.32
N GLU A 399 13.75 -46.21 20.07
CA GLU A 399 15.05 -46.75 19.67
C GLU A 399 14.90 -48.18 19.11
N TYR A 400 15.55 -48.46 17.98
CA TYR A 400 15.66 -49.82 17.42
C TYR A 400 16.54 -50.72 18.30
N ASP A 401 16.23 -52.02 18.36
CA ASP A 401 17.09 -52.99 19.04
C ASP A 401 18.44 -53.14 18.30
N PRO A 402 19.58 -53.36 19.00
CA PRO A 402 20.85 -53.67 18.37
C PRO A 402 20.76 -54.89 17.44
N ILE A 403 21.53 -54.88 16.34
CA ILE A 403 21.49 -55.92 15.29
C ILE A 403 21.66 -57.33 15.87
N ASP A 404 22.63 -57.50 16.78
CA ASP A 404 22.92 -58.75 17.52
C ASP A 404 21.82 -59.19 18.50
N ARG A 405 20.75 -58.39 18.66
CA ARG A 405 19.56 -58.70 19.47
C ARG A 405 18.27 -58.86 18.69
N MET A 406 18.15 -58.26 17.50
CA MET A 406 16.94 -58.32 16.65
C MET A 406 16.42 -59.76 16.45
N CYS A 407 17.32 -60.74 16.28
CA CYS A 407 16.96 -62.14 16.04
C CYS A 407 16.66 -62.98 17.31
N ILE A 408 16.74 -62.42 18.53
CA ILE A 408 16.67 -63.22 19.78
C ILE A 408 15.26 -63.79 20.06
N ARG A 409 14.21 -63.17 19.51
CA ARG A 409 12.80 -63.58 19.72
C ARG A 409 12.03 -63.85 18.42
N GLN A 410 12.73 -63.93 17.30
CA GLN A 410 12.15 -64.01 15.95
C GLN A 410 12.38 -65.40 15.34
N ASP A 411 11.49 -65.82 14.45
CA ASP A 411 11.57 -67.14 13.80
C ASP A 411 12.78 -67.26 12.84
N ASN A 412 13.26 -68.49 12.64
CA ASN A 412 14.40 -68.77 11.76
C ASN A 412 14.07 -68.50 10.29
N SER A 413 14.98 -67.83 9.59
CA SER A 413 14.86 -67.39 8.18
C SER A 413 13.96 -66.16 7.94
N VAL A 414 13.57 -65.43 8.99
CA VAL A 414 13.04 -64.07 8.83
C VAL A 414 14.19 -63.11 8.49
N ASN A 415 13.94 -62.20 7.55
CA ASN A 415 14.89 -61.16 7.13
C ASN A 415 14.31 -59.77 7.45
N PHE A 416 15.08 -58.95 8.16
CA PHE A 416 14.73 -57.58 8.52
C PHE A 416 15.61 -56.57 7.74
N PRO A 417 15.09 -55.41 7.29
CA PRO A 417 15.92 -54.35 6.73
C PRO A 417 16.97 -53.85 7.73
N HIS A 418 18.20 -53.58 7.29
CA HIS A 418 19.29 -53.20 8.20
C HIS A 418 19.07 -51.80 8.79
N PRO A 419 19.05 -51.61 10.12
CA PRO A 419 18.40 -50.47 10.80
C PRO A 419 18.89 -49.07 10.44
N THR A 420 20.03 -48.93 9.77
CA THR A 420 20.61 -47.64 9.35
C THR A 420 20.97 -47.55 7.86
N GLU A 421 20.87 -48.64 7.09
CA GLU A 421 21.38 -48.66 5.70
C GLU A 421 20.48 -49.53 4.81
N CYS A 422 19.77 -48.91 3.86
CA CYS A 422 18.73 -49.58 3.06
C CYS A 422 19.29 -50.43 1.91
N ALA A 423 20.54 -50.19 1.51
CA ALA A 423 21.30 -51.10 0.65
C ALA A 423 21.69 -52.41 1.36
N MET A 424 21.30 -52.63 2.62
CA MET A 424 21.62 -53.83 3.40
C MET A 424 20.42 -54.42 4.16
N TYR A 425 20.54 -55.69 4.53
CA TYR A 425 19.54 -56.41 5.33
C TYR A 425 20.18 -57.39 6.33
N VAL A 426 19.40 -57.74 7.34
CA VAL A 426 19.76 -58.66 8.43
C VAL A 426 18.97 -59.95 8.27
N MET A 427 19.66 -61.06 7.99
CA MET A 427 19.10 -62.40 7.90
C MET A 427 19.24 -63.13 9.25
N CYS A 428 18.14 -63.60 9.83
CA CYS A 428 18.15 -64.34 11.09
C CYS A 428 18.35 -65.85 10.88
N GLN A 429 19.52 -66.38 11.29
CA GLN A 429 19.82 -67.81 11.28
C GLN A 429 20.15 -68.31 12.69
N GLY A 430 19.33 -69.19 13.26
CA GLY A 430 19.58 -69.80 14.57
C GLY A 430 19.60 -68.81 15.73
N HIS A 431 18.75 -67.78 15.68
CA HIS A 431 18.78 -66.57 16.54
C HIS A 431 20.02 -65.67 16.38
N SER A 432 20.90 -65.93 15.40
CA SER A 432 22.04 -65.07 15.08
C SER A 432 21.74 -64.15 13.90
N ALA A 433 22.15 -62.90 13.99
CA ALA A 433 21.98 -61.88 12.95
C ALA A 433 23.16 -61.85 11.96
N LEU A 434 22.87 -61.86 10.66
CA LEU A 434 23.87 -61.79 9.58
C LEU A 434 23.53 -60.65 8.61
N VAL A 435 24.42 -59.67 8.48
CA VAL A 435 24.25 -58.54 7.55
C VAL A 435 24.67 -58.93 6.13
N GLN A 436 23.89 -58.53 5.12
CA GLN A 436 24.13 -58.74 3.69
C GLN A 436 23.84 -57.45 2.90
N SER A 437 24.44 -57.28 1.72
CA SER A 437 24.34 -56.07 0.89
C SER A 437 23.71 -56.33 -0.48
N CYS A 438 22.91 -55.38 -0.98
CA CYS A 438 22.28 -55.41 -2.30
C CYS A 438 23.21 -54.87 -3.42
N PRO A 439 22.94 -55.21 -4.70
CA PRO A 439 23.67 -54.66 -5.85
C PRO A 439 23.61 -53.12 -5.98
N PRO A 440 24.63 -52.44 -6.53
CA PRO A 440 24.65 -50.98 -6.63
C PRO A 440 23.50 -50.40 -7.48
N GLY A 441 22.61 -49.64 -6.85
CA GLY A 441 21.34 -49.13 -7.41
C GLY A 441 20.08 -49.86 -6.89
N SER A 442 20.21 -50.69 -5.85
CA SER A 442 19.09 -51.43 -5.27
C SER A 442 19.14 -51.46 -3.73
N ILE A 443 17.96 -51.59 -3.14
CA ILE A 443 17.72 -51.57 -1.69
C ILE A 443 16.85 -52.76 -1.27
N TYR A 444 16.85 -53.10 0.01
CA TYR A 444 16.11 -54.26 0.50
C TYR A 444 14.64 -53.96 0.84
N ASN A 445 13.73 -54.60 0.11
CA ASN A 445 12.29 -54.52 0.33
C ASN A 445 11.83 -55.57 1.37
N ALA A 446 11.20 -55.09 2.45
CA ALA A 446 10.72 -55.92 3.56
C ALA A 446 9.49 -56.79 3.19
N LEU A 447 8.67 -56.33 2.24
CA LEU A 447 7.40 -56.95 1.82
C LEU A 447 7.61 -58.03 0.76
N SER A 448 8.57 -57.85 -0.16
CA SER A 448 8.98 -58.86 -1.16
C SER A 448 10.09 -59.79 -0.65
N HIS A 449 10.73 -59.43 0.46
CA HIS A 449 11.94 -60.05 1.02
C HIS A 449 13.15 -60.08 0.05
N SER A 450 13.22 -59.18 -0.93
CA SER A 450 14.26 -59.13 -1.97
C SER A 450 14.91 -57.75 -2.15
N CYS A 451 16.07 -57.70 -2.81
CA CYS A 451 16.63 -56.43 -3.28
C CYS A 451 15.84 -55.94 -4.50
N VAL A 452 15.33 -54.71 -4.47
CA VAL A 452 14.56 -54.05 -5.54
C VAL A 452 15.24 -52.74 -5.97
N PRO A 453 15.00 -52.22 -7.19
CA PRO A 453 15.53 -50.92 -7.59
C PRO A 453 15.09 -49.81 -6.64
N GLY A 454 16.01 -48.95 -6.22
CA GLY A 454 15.71 -47.89 -5.26
C GLY A 454 16.90 -47.02 -4.90
N ASN A 455 16.64 -45.97 -4.12
CA ASN A 455 17.63 -44.99 -3.71
C ASN A 455 18.40 -45.48 -2.47
N GLU A 456 19.68 -45.77 -2.64
CA GLU A 456 20.59 -46.21 -1.57
C GLU A 456 20.73 -45.19 -0.43
N SER A 457 20.44 -43.90 -0.69
CA SER A 457 20.60 -42.79 0.26
C SER A 457 19.31 -42.35 0.95
N THR A 458 18.13 -42.53 0.32
CA THR A 458 16.82 -42.10 0.89
C THR A 458 15.88 -43.26 1.17
N CYS A 459 16.27 -44.50 0.81
CA CYS A 459 15.46 -45.72 0.97
C CYS A 459 14.18 -45.78 0.12
N GLU A 460 13.98 -44.82 -0.79
CA GLU A 460 12.84 -44.80 -1.71
C GLU A 460 12.91 -45.96 -2.70
N GLN A 461 11.86 -46.77 -2.76
CA GLN A 461 11.72 -47.88 -3.71
C GLN A 461 11.17 -47.36 -5.04
N PHE A 462 11.65 -47.90 -6.16
CA PHE A 462 11.22 -47.50 -7.50
C PHE A 462 10.24 -48.51 -8.12
N ASP A 463 9.32 -49.05 -7.30
CA ASP A 463 8.42 -50.15 -7.70
C ASP A 463 7.57 -49.80 -8.94
N ASP A 464 7.06 -48.56 -9.02
CA ASP A 464 6.25 -48.07 -10.14
C ASP A 464 7.04 -47.59 -11.37
N ILE A 465 8.38 -47.75 -11.41
CA ILE A 465 9.20 -47.25 -12.53
C ILE A 465 8.80 -47.83 -13.91
N CYS A 466 8.16 -49.00 -13.90
CA CYS A 466 7.60 -49.67 -15.08
C CYS A 466 6.06 -49.75 -15.09
N SER A 467 5.37 -49.26 -14.05
CA SER A 467 3.91 -49.32 -13.96
C SER A 467 3.24 -48.44 -15.01
N GLY A 468 2.24 -49.00 -15.71
CA GLY A 468 1.52 -48.31 -16.78
C GLY A 468 2.34 -47.98 -18.03
N ARG A 469 3.63 -48.37 -18.09
CA ARG A 469 4.52 -48.10 -19.23
C ARG A 469 4.61 -49.33 -20.15
N PRO A 470 4.66 -49.14 -21.49
CA PRO A 470 4.97 -50.24 -22.40
C PRO A 470 6.43 -50.66 -22.29
N ASP A 471 6.73 -51.89 -22.70
CA ASP A 471 8.08 -52.46 -22.76
C ASP A 471 9.07 -51.52 -23.46
N GLY A 472 10.20 -51.21 -22.80
CA GLY A 472 11.13 -50.17 -23.25
C GLY A 472 12.13 -49.74 -22.18
N ILE A 473 13.02 -48.80 -22.51
CA ILE A 473 14.09 -48.33 -21.62
C ILE A 473 13.70 -46.99 -20.97
N VAL A 474 13.91 -46.90 -19.65
CA VAL A 474 13.72 -45.69 -18.83
C VAL A 474 15.03 -45.35 -18.08
N PRO A 475 15.31 -44.06 -17.78
CA PRO A 475 16.51 -43.67 -17.05
C PRO A 475 16.48 -44.19 -15.60
N HIS A 476 17.64 -44.54 -15.04
CA HIS A 476 17.72 -44.88 -13.61
C HIS A 476 17.62 -43.60 -12.76
N PRO A 477 16.69 -43.50 -11.78
CA PRO A 477 16.33 -42.21 -11.17
C PRO A 477 17.47 -41.47 -10.47
N THR A 478 18.43 -42.20 -9.92
CA THR A 478 19.53 -41.65 -9.09
C THR A 478 20.93 -41.88 -9.67
N LYS A 479 21.06 -42.55 -10.83
CA LYS A 479 22.37 -42.90 -11.41
C LYS A 479 22.33 -42.75 -12.93
N CYS A 480 22.74 -41.58 -13.41
CA CYS A 480 22.78 -41.26 -14.84
C CYS A 480 23.70 -42.18 -15.67
N THR A 481 24.61 -42.92 -15.05
CA THR A 481 25.46 -43.95 -15.68
C THR A 481 24.76 -45.31 -15.83
N ALA A 482 23.45 -45.40 -15.58
CA ALA A 482 22.66 -46.63 -15.67
C ALA A 482 21.24 -46.39 -16.21
N PHE A 483 20.57 -47.47 -16.59
CA PHE A 483 19.19 -47.46 -17.07
C PHE A 483 18.42 -48.72 -16.65
N VAL A 484 17.10 -48.66 -16.80
CA VAL A 484 16.19 -49.77 -16.50
C VAL A 484 15.42 -50.13 -17.78
N TYR A 485 15.48 -51.40 -18.16
CA TYR A 485 14.63 -51.98 -19.19
C TYR A 485 13.37 -52.55 -18.54
N CYS A 486 12.23 -51.94 -18.83
CA CYS A 486 10.92 -52.44 -18.46
C CYS A 486 10.47 -53.52 -19.45
N SER A 487 10.05 -54.69 -18.97
CA SER A 487 9.33 -55.66 -19.80
C SER A 487 8.18 -56.31 -19.05
N SER A 488 6.98 -56.30 -19.65
CA SER A 488 5.73 -56.81 -19.04
C SER A 488 5.47 -56.23 -17.63
N GLY A 489 5.83 -54.96 -17.43
CA GLY A 489 5.71 -54.25 -16.15
C GLY A 489 6.79 -54.60 -15.10
N GLN A 490 7.86 -55.30 -15.46
CA GLN A 490 8.97 -55.64 -14.55
C GLN A 490 10.27 -54.90 -14.92
N PRO A 491 11.00 -54.31 -13.95
CA PRO A 491 12.26 -53.62 -14.18
C PRO A 491 13.47 -54.57 -14.23
N ILE A 492 14.36 -54.37 -15.20
CA ILE A 492 15.66 -55.04 -15.33
C ILE A 492 16.75 -53.95 -15.45
N PHE A 493 17.83 -54.04 -14.67
CA PHE A 493 18.86 -52.99 -14.56
C PHE A 493 20.09 -53.25 -15.45
N GLU A 494 20.62 -52.21 -16.10
CA GLU A 494 21.82 -52.24 -16.96
C GLU A 494 22.69 -50.99 -16.80
N GLN A 495 23.99 -51.10 -17.10
CA GLN A 495 24.99 -50.03 -16.92
C GLN A 495 25.57 -49.48 -18.24
N CYS A 496 25.91 -48.19 -18.25
CA CYS A 496 26.58 -47.53 -19.37
C CYS A 496 28.09 -47.81 -19.43
N ALA A 497 28.69 -47.58 -20.59
CA ALA A 497 30.14 -47.66 -20.78
C ALA A 497 30.88 -46.49 -20.08
N PRO A 498 32.16 -46.64 -19.71
CA PRO A 498 32.97 -45.56 -19.12
C PRO A 498 32.95 -44.29 -19.97
N GLY A 499 32.86 -43.13 -19.32
CA GLY A 499 32.67 -41.83 -19.99
C GLY A 499 31.29 -41.62 -20.65
N THR A 500 30.27 -42.43 -20.33
CA THR A 500 28.92 -42.28 -20.89
C THR A 500 27.81 -42.33 -19.85
N VAL A 501 26.74 -41.57 -20.13
CA VAL A 501 25.54 -41.39 -19.31
C VAL A 501 24.29 -41.63 -20.16
N PHE A 502 23.25 -42.26 -19.60
CA PHE A 502 22.03 -42.62 -20.31
C PHE A 502 21.15 -41.39 -20.62
N LYS A 503 20.83 -41.17 -21.90
CA LYS A 503 19.92 -40.10 -22.35
C LYS A 503 18.61 -40.69 -22.87
N GLN A 504 17.53 -40.51 -22.10
CA GLN A 504 16.19 -41.05 -22.38
C GLN A 504 15.68 -40.74 -23.79
N GLY A 505 15.88 -39.51 -24.29
CA GLY A 505 15.44 -39.11 -25.64
C GLY A 505 16.15 -39.79 -26.81
N LEU A 506 17.17 -40.61 -26.56
CA LEU A 506 17.86 -41.45 -27.54
C LEU A 506 17.85 -42.95 -27.16
N SER A 507 17.19 -43.32 -26.05
CA SER A 507 17.14 -44.69 -25.51
C SER A 507 18.50 -45.39 -25.40
N GLY A 508 19.56 -44.65 -25.03
CA GLY A 508 20.91 -45.19 -24.92
C GLY A 508 21.91 -44.28 -24.22
N CYS A 509 23.11 -44.81 -23.98
CA CYS A 509 24.21 -44.10 -23.35
C CYS A 509 24.93 -43.18 -24.34
N VAL A 510 25.16 -41.93 -23.93
CA VAL A 510 25.86 -40.88 -24.69
C VAL A 510 27.03 -40.33 -23.89
N VAL A 511 28.02 -39.74 -24.54
CA VAL A 511 29.14 -39.08 -23.84
C VAL A 511 28.61 -37.98 -22.90
N GLY A 512 29.21 -37.85 -21.71
CA GLY A 512 28.83 -36.84 -20.73
C GLY A 512 29.63 -36.94 -19.44
N ASN A 513 29.50 -35.93 -18.59
CA ASN A 513 30.15 -35.92 -17.28
C ASN A 513 29.44 -36.94 -16.37
N THR A 514 30.20 -37.89 -15.82
CA THR A 514 29.68 -39.00 -15.01
C THR A 514 29.48 -38.63 -13.53
N GLU A 515 29.95 -37.47 -13.08
CA GLU A 515 29.71 -36.91 -11.73
C GLU A 515 28.52 -35.95 -11.70
N THR A 516 28.49 -34.96 -12.61
CA THR A 516 27.40 -33.97 -12.68
C THR A 516 26.18 -34.46 -13.46
N CYS A 517 26.25 -35.66 -14.03
CA CYS A 517 25.23 -36.29 -14.87
C CYS A 517 24.81 -35.51 -16.13
N THR A 518 25.54 -34.45 -16.50
CA THR A 518 25.23 -33.63 -17.68
C THR A 518 25.67 -34.31 -18.97
N HIS A 519 24.72 -34.62 -19.86
CA HIS A 519 25.01 -35.14 -21.20
C HIS A 519 25.84 -34.13 -22.02
N ALA A 520 26.93 -34.58 -22.62
CA ALA A 520 27.77 -33.78 -23.54
C ALA A 520 27.16 -33.66 -24.96
N THR A 521 25.83 -33.74 -25.09
CA THR A 521 25.18 -33.48 -26.37
C THR A 521 25.36 -32.00 -26.74
N ASN A 522 25.78 -31.75 -27.98
CA ASN A 522 26.27 -30.48 -28.54
C ASN A 522 27.78 -30.21 -28.36
N VAL A 523 28.57 -31.08 -27.72
CA VAL A 523 30.05 -30.95 -27.73
C VAL A 523 30.65 -31.01 -29.15
N CYS A 524 29.94 -31.59 -30.12
CA CYS A 524 30.36 -31.69 -31.53
C CYS A 524 29.45 -30.96 -32.54
N THR A 525 28.53 -30.09 -32.12
CA THR A 525 27.71 -29.30 -33.07
C THR A 525 28.48 -28.11 -33.64
N ASP A 526 29.23 -27.42 -32.80
CA ASP A 526 29.94 -26.17 -33.13
C ASP A 526 31.43 -26.41 -33.46
N HIS A 527 31.85 -27.67 -33.45
CA HIS A 527 33.21 -28.11 -33.76
C HIS A 527 33.25 -28.87 -35.09
N PRO A 528 34.18 -28.55 -36.02
CA PRO A 528 34.28 -29.24 -37.30
C PRO A 528 34.76 -30.68 -37.14
N ASP A 529 34.40 -31.54 -38.11
CA ASP A 529 34.82 -32.94 -38.14
C ASP A 529 36.35 -33.10 -38.08
N GLY A 530 36.80 -34.03 -37.22
CA GLY A 530 38.20 -34.24 -36.87
C GLY A 530 38.69 -33.48 -35.63
N THR A 531 37.89 -32.56 -35.08
CA THR A 531 38.21 -31.85 -33.83
C THR A 531 38.37 -32.83 -32.66
N LYS A 532 39.37 -32.57 -31.82
CA LYS A 532 39.65 -33.32 -30.59
C LYS A 532 39.50 -32.42 -29.38
N LEU A 533 38.77 -32.92 -28.39
CA LEU A 533 38.42 -32.24 -27.14
C LEU A 533 38.73 -33.17 -25.95
N ASP A 534 38.88 -32.57 -24.80
CA ASP A 534 38.95 -33.23 -23.50
C ASP A 534 37.62 -33.91 -23.13
N HIS A 535 37.70 -34.98 -22.32
CA HIS A 535 36.51 -35.53 -21.66
C HIS A 535 36.21 -34.73 -20.39
N PRO A 536 34.94 -34.37 -20.09
CA PRO A 536 34.58 -33.51 -18.96
C PRO A 536 35.15 -33.89 -17.59
N ASN A 537 35.46 -35.17 -17.36
CA ASN A 537 36.02 -35.69 -16.11
C ASN A 537 36.88 -36.98 -16.26
N GLU A 538 37.36 -37.34 -17.46
CA GLU A 538 38.14 -38.57 -17.69
C GLU A 538 39.39 -38.27 -18.55
N CYS A 539 40.47 -37.77 -17.95
CA CYS A 539 41.56 -37.09 -18.67
C CYS A 539 42.44 -37.99 -19.57
N ASN A 540 42.26 -39.32 -19.50
CA ASN A 540 42.81 -40.30 -20.45
C ASN A 540 41.91 -40.57 -21.67
N LEU A 541 40.72 -39.98 -21.72
CA LEU A 541 39.78 -40.04 -22.84
C LEU A 541 39.80 -38.73 -23.64
N ILE A 542 39.63 -38.86 -24.95
CA ILE A 542 39.53 -37.77 -25.92
C ILE A 542 38.17 -37.91 -26.59
N ILE A 543 37.43 -36.82 -26.69
CA ILE A 543 36.25 -36.73 -27.56
C ILE A 543 36.72 -36.30 -28.96
N MET A 544 36.53 -37.15 -29.96
CA MET A 544 36.74 -36.82 -31.37
C MET A 544 35.40 -36.61 -32.06
N CYS A 545 35.21 -35.45 -32.68
CA CYS A 545 34.00 -35.14 -33.46
C CYS A 545 34.09 -35.75 -34.87
N MET A 546 33.09 -36.56 -35.26
CA MET A 546 32.95 -37.11 -36.61
C MET A 546 31.49 -37.11 -37.06
N MET A 547 31.19 -36.51 -38.21
CA MET A 547 29.85 -36.18 -38.68
C MET A 547 28.98 -35.54 -37.60
N GLN A 548 29.55 -34.53 -36.91
CA GLN A 548 28.95 -33.83 -35.76
C GLN A 548 28.62 -34.71 -34.53
N GLN A 549 29.08 -35.97 -34.48
CA GLN A 549 28.88 -36.87 -33.34
C GLN A 549 30.17 -37.06 -32.52
N PRO A 550 30.09 -37.14 -31.18
CA PRO A 550 31.23 -37.43 -30.32
C PRO A 550 31.59 -38.92 -30.31
N ALA A 551 32.83 -39.25 -30.66
CA ALA A 551 33.42 -40.58 -30.52
C ALA A 551 34.53 -40.57 -29.47
N LEU A 552 34.55 -41.54 -28.56
CA LEU A 552 35.60 -41.66 -27.55
C LEU A 552 36.85 -42.36 -28.10
N LEU A 553 38.01 -41.77 -27.85
CA LEU A 553 39.34 -42.35 -28.05
C LEU A 553 40.11 -42.34 -26.73
N GLN A 554 41.02 -43.29 -26.53
CA GLN A 554 41.85 -43.37 -25.32
C GLN A 554 43.30 -43.00 -25.63
N CYS A 555 43.95 -42.19 -24.78
CA CYS A 555 45.39 -41.96 -24.86
C CYS A 555 46.19 -43.24 -24.54
N PRO A 556 47.45 -43.36 -24.99
CA PRO A 556 48.35 -44.43 -24.57
C PRO A 556 48.51 -44.51 -23.04
N ALA A 557 48.75 -45.71 -22.52
CA ALA A 557 48.89 -45.92 -21.07
C ALA A 557 50.05 -45.09 -20.48
N GLY A 558 49.73 -44.19 -19.54
CA GLY A 558 50.68 -43.23 -18.96
C GLY A 558 50.71 -41.85 -19.66
N GLU A 559 49.81 -41.61 -20.62
CA GLU A 559 49.60 -40.31 -21.25
C GLU A 559 48.16 -39.81 -21.03
N ILE A 560 48.01 -38.50 -20.84
CA ILE A 560 46.72 -37.79 -20.76
C ILE A 560 46.60 -36.79 -21.91
N TYR A 561 45.38 -36.34 -22.22
CA TYR A 561 45.18 -35.41 -23.33
C TYR A 561 45.58 -33.97 -22.96
N ASN A 562 46.65 -33.46 -23.60
CA ASN A 562 47.03 -32.05 -23.48
C ASN A 562 46.21 -31.22 -24.48
N ILE A 563 45.16 -30.57 -23.98
CA ILE A 563 44.25 -29.72 -24.76
C ILE A 563 44.96 -28.52 -25.43
N ASN A 564 46.00 -27.95 -24.81
CA ASN A 564 46.71 -26.77 -25.33
C ASN A 564 47.62 -27.12 -26.52
N ALA A 565 48.08 -28.37 -26.61
CA ALA A 565 48.89 -28.88 -27.72
C ALA A 565 48.16 -29.90 -28.61
N LYS A 566 46.87 -30.15 -28.32
CA LYS A 566 45.96 -31.10 -28.98
C LYS A 566 46.53 -32.52 -29.17
N VAL A 567 47.39 -32.98 -28.24
CA VAL A 567 48.14 -34.25 -28.32
C VAL A 567 48.20 -34.97 -26.97
N CYS A 568 48.25 -36.30 -26.94
CA CYS A 568 48.55 -37.03 -25.71
C CYS A 568 49.96 -36.65 -25.22
N SER A 569 50.11 -36.44 -23.91
CA SER A 569 51.36 -36.07 -23.24
C SER A 569 51.53 -36.89 -21.97
N PRO A 570 52.77 -37.28 -21.57
CA PRO A 570 52.99 -38.04 -20.33
C PRO A 570 52.40 -37.33 -19.11
N GLY A 571 51.62 -38.03 -18.31
CA GLY A 571 50.87 -37.44 -17.19
C GLY A 571 50.10 -38.46 -16.36
N ASP A 572 49.55 -37.99 -15.25
CA ASP A 572 48.81 -38.79 -14.26
C ASP A 572 47.30 -38.77 -14.53
N THR A 573 46.70 -39.96 -14.63
CA THR A 573 45.27 -40.15 -14.91
C THR A 573 44.38 -39.93 -13.68
N ALA A 574 44.92 -40.02 -12.46
CA ALA A 574 44.14 -39.83 -11.22
C ALA A 574 44.09 -38.36 -10.77
N THR A 575 45.07 -37.54 -11.16
CA THR A 575 45.12 -36.11 -10.84
C THR A 575 44.93 -35.19 -12.05
N CYS A 576 44.88 -35.76 -13.27
CA CYS A 576 44.83 -35.03 -14.54
C CYS A 576 46.04 -34.10 -14.82
N GLN A 577 47.20 -34.34 -14.19
CA GLN A 577 48.37 -33.45 -14.30
C GLN A 577 49.45 -33.97 -15.25
N ILE A 578 49.91 -33.09 -16.15
CA ILE A 578 51.01 -33.36 -17.09
C ILE A 578 52.34 -33.43 -16.32
N HIS A 579 53.20 -34.37 -16.67
CA HIS A 579 54.52 -34.51 -16.04
C HIS A 579 55.44 -33.31 -16.35
N PRO A 580 56.20 -32.80 -15.36
CA PRO A 580 57.14 -31.70 -15.58
C PRO A 580 58.28 -32.08 -16.54
N VAL A 581 58.93 -31.07 -17.13
CA VAL A 581 59.98 -31.20 -18.16
C VAL A 581 61.08 -32.20 -17.76
N GLU A 582 61.49 -32.20 -16.48
CA GLU A 582 62.53 -33.07 -15.93
C GLU A 582 62.17 -34.57 -15.92
N THR A 583 60.88 -34.90 -15.93
CA THR A 583 60.39 -36.29 -15.79
C THR A 583 59.67 -36.80 -17.02
N MET A 584 59.14 -35.92 -17.87
CA MET A 584 58.38 -36.24 -19.09
C MET A 584 59.07 -37.29 -19.98
N CYS A 585 60.38 -37.21 -20.20
CA CYS A 585 61.09 -38.15 -21.07
C CYS A 585 61.46 -39.51 -20.42
N LYS A 586 61.24 -39.73 -19.11
CA LYS A 586 61.83 -40.87 -18.37
C LYS A 586 61.47 -42.26 -18.91
N ASN A 587 60.24 -42.45 -19.41
CA ASN A 587 59.74 -43.72 -19.95
C ASN A 587 59.45 -43.65 -21.46
N VAL A 588 59.93 -42.62 -22.16
CA VAL A 588 59.51 -42.28 -23.52
C VAL A 588 60.57 -42.65 -24.57
N ARG A 589 60.13 -42.93 -25.80
CA ARG A 589 61.02 -43.30 -26.92
C ARG A 589 61.94 -42.13 -27.30
N GLN A 590 63.20 -42.46 -27.61
CA GLN A 590 64.20 -41.51 -28.09
C GLN A 590 63.79 -40.89 -29.43
N GLY A 591 63.96 -39.58 -29.57
CA GLY A 591 63.66 -38.81 -30.78
C GLY A 591 62.29 -38.12 -30.79
N SER A 592 61.39 -38.46 -29.85
CA SER A 592 60.10 -37.79 -29.70
C SER A 592 60.26 -36.28 -29.42
N VAL A 593 59.33 -35.50 -29.93
CA VAL A 593 59.21 -34.05 -29.67
C VAL A 593 57.84 -33.80 -29.04
N PHE A 594 57.82 -33.05 -27.95
CA PHE A 594 56.63 -32.65 -27.21
C PHE A 594 56.54 -31.13 -27.11
N PRO A 595 55.34 -30.56 -26.92
CA PRO A 595 55.19 -29.18 -26.46
C PRO A 595 55.95 -28.99 -25.13
N HIS A 596 56.42 -27.78 -24.86
CA HIS A 596 56.82 -27.44 -23.49
C HIS A 596 55.55 -27.31 -22.61
N PRO A 597 55.50 -27.84 -21.38
CA PRO A 597 54.27 -27.87 -20.57
C PRO A 597 53.63 -26.50 -20.27
N SER A 598 54.42 -25.41 -20.33
CA SER A 598 53.99 -24.07 -19.94
C SER A 598 54.41 -22.95 -20.89
N ASP A 599 54.95 -23.26 -22.08
CA ASP A 599 55.38 -22.24 -23.05
C ASP A 599 55.43 -22.80 -24.48
N CYS A 600 54.38 -22.60 -25.26
CA CYS A 600 54.27 -23.08 -26.63
C CYS A 600 55.10 -22.30 -27.67
N THR A 601 55.80 -21.23 -27.28
CA THR A 601 56.91 -20.69 -28.07
C THR A 601 58.15 -21.58 -27.95
N GLN A 602 58.15 -22.57 -27.04
CA GLN A 602 59.20 -23.55 -26.82
C GLN A 602 58.70 -25.00 -26.97
N TYR A 603 59.65 -25.92 -27.20
CA TYR A 603 59.38 -27.35 -27.34
C TYR A 603 60.47 -28.22 -26.72
N VAL A 604 60.09 -29.43 -26.31
CA VAL A 604 60.97 -30.40 -25.66
C VAL A 604 61.27 -31.56 -26.61
N ARG A 605 62.55 -31.87 -26.82
CA ARG A 605 63.02 -33.02 -27.60
C ARG A 605 63.63 -34.06 -26.66
N CYS A 606 63.07 -35.26 -26.61
CA CYS A 606 63.57 -36.36 -25.77
C CYS A 606 64.74 -37.08 -26.43
N ASN A 607 65.92 -37.05 -25.80
CA ASN A 607 67.09 -37.83 -26.19
C ASN A 607 67.29 -39.00 -25.21
N GLY A 608 66.47 -40.04 -25.37
CA GLY A 608 66.27 -41.03 -24.29
C GLY A 608 65.59 -40.35 -23.11
N ALA A 609 66.07 -40.60 -21.90
CA ALA A 609 65.55 -39.99 -20.67
C ALA A 609 65.93 -38.50 -20.47
N GLN A 610 66.65 -37.87 -21.40
CA GLN A 610 67.05 -36.46 -21.31
C GLN A 610 66.11 -35.54 -22.10
N SER A 611 65.61 -34.49 -21.45
CA SER A 611 64.77 -33.44 -22.04
C SER A 611 65.62 -32.28 -22.55
N ILE A 612 65.45 -31.84 -23.80
CA ILE A 612 66.16 -30.71 -24.41
C ILE A 612 65.14 -29.66 -24.87
N VAL A 613 65.22 -28.43 -24.35
CA VAL A 613 64.29 -27.33 -24.69
C VAL A 613 64.84 -26.47 -25.84
N THR A 614 63.97 -26.03 -26.77
CA THR A 614 64.31 -25.16 -27.91
C THR A 614 63.16 -24.20 -28.21
N ALA A 615 63.46 -22.96 -28.65
CA ALA A 615 62.48 -21.89 -28.91
C ALA A 615 62.17 -21.63 -30.40
N CYS A 616 61.01 -21.03 -30.67
CA CYS A 616 60.51 -20.61 -31.97
C CYS A 616 60.76 -19.12 -32.28
N PRO A 617 60.64 -18.68 -33.56
CA PRO A 617 60.69 -17.26 -33.93
C PRO A 617 59.55 -16.44 -33.34
N THR A 618 59.72 -15.12 -33.23
CA THR A 618 58.68 -14.19 -32.73
C THR A 618 57.37 -14.33 -33.53
N GLY A 619 56.24 -14.39 -32.82
CA GLY A 619 54.92 -14.60 -33.44
C GLY A 619 54.70 -16.01 -34.00
N HIS A 620 55.54 -16.98 -33.64
CA HIS A 620 55.39 -18.38 -34.03
C HIS A 620 55.33 -19.31 -32.80
N VAL A 621 54.58 -20.40 -32.93
CA VAL A 621 54.44 -21.46 -31.90
C VAL A 621 54.73 -22.84 -32.52
N LEU A 622 54.99 -23.85 -31.68
CA LEU A 622 55.21 -25.21 -32.17
C LEU A 622 53.92 -25.82 -32.75
N HIS A 623 53.92 -26.17 -34.03
CA HIS A 623 52.90 -27.05 -34.59
C HIS A 623 53.16 -28.50 -34.16
N ALA A 624 52.47 -28.97 -33.11
CA ALA A 624 52.76 -30.24 -32.44
C ALA A 624 52.74 -31.47 -33.34
N SER A 625 51.89 -31.51 -34.38
CA SER A 625 51.77 -32.67 -35.29
C SER A 625 52.85 -32.75 -36.38
N SER A 626 53.58 -31.65 -36.66
CA SER A 626 54.71 -31.64 -37.60
C SER A 626 56.06 -31.32 -36.96
N GLY A 627 56.09 -31.01 -35.65
CA GLY A 627 57.32 -30.70 -34.92
C GLY A 627 58.05 -29.43 -35.40
N SER A 628 57.31 -28.46 -35.96
CA SER A 628 57.89 -27.27 -36.61
C SER A 628 57.18 -25.99 -36.19
N CYS A 629 57.94 -24.91 -35.96
CA CYS A 629 57.37 -23.60 -35.67
C CYS A 629 56.54 -23.04 -36.84
N ARG A 630 55.35 -22.49 -36.57
CA ARG A 630 54.46 -21.82 -37.54
C ARG A 630 53.88 -20.54 -36.93
N PRO A 631 53.47 -19.53 -37.72
CA PRO A 631 52.79 -18.34 -37.22
C PRO A 631 51.62 -18.71 -36.31
N GLY A 632 51.50 -18.07 -35.15
CA GLY A 632 50.62 -18.56 -34.09
C GLY A 632 50.34 -17.56 -32.99
N ASN A 633 49.23 -17.80 -32.29
CA ASN A 633 48.89 -17.10 -31.07
C ASN A 633 49.82 -17.60 -29.95
N THR A 634 50.79 -16.76 -29.55
CA THR A 634 51.78 -17.07 -28.49
C THR A 634 51.20 -17.27 -27.09
N ASN A 635 49.90 -16.98 -26.89
CA ASN A 635 49.23 -17.02 -25.59
C ASN A 635 48.22 -18.18 -25.52
N THR A 636 47.46 -18.46 -26.59
CA THR A 636 46.56 -19.64 -26.68
C THR A 636 47.25 -20.87 -27.28
N CYS A 637 48.47 -20.73 -27.77
CA CYS A 637 49.29 -21.79 -28.37
C CYS A 637 48.80 -22.31 -29.73
N GLU A 638 47.79 -21.68 -30.31
CA GLU A 638 47.18 -22.09 -31.56
C GLU A 638 47.99 -21.63 -32.77
N VAL A 639 48.22 -22.56 -33.70
CA VAL A 639 48.82 -22.25 -35.01
C VAL A 639 47.76 -21.62 -35.90
N MET A 640 48.08 -20.48 -36.51
CA MET A 640 47.16 -19.78 -37.38
C MET A 640 47.17 -20.39 -38.78
N GLU A 641 46.19 -21.24 -39.06
CA GLU A 641 45.99 -21.85 -40.38
C GLU A 641 44.77 -21.26 -41.10
N ASN A 642 44.75 -21.37 -42.43
CA ASN A 642 43.63 -21.06 -43.32
C ASN A 642 43.08 -19.60 -43.32
N VAL A 643 43.58 -18.72 -42.45
CA VAL A 643 43.16 -17.31 -42.27
C VAL A 643 42.94 -16.53 -43.58
N CYS A 644 43.80 -16.74 -44.58
CA CYS A 644 43.74 -16.03 -45.87
C CYS A 644 43.06 -16.81 -47.02
N GLN A 645 42.41 -17.96 -46.78
CA GLN A 645 41.90 -18.82 -47.88
C GLN A 645 40.73 -18.22 -48.66
N ASN A 646 39.76 -17.61 -47.96
CA ASN A 646 38.52 -17.08 -48.55
C ASN A 646 38.53 -15.57 -48.78
N GLN A 647 39.62 -14.88 -48.45
CA GLN A 647 39.70 -13.42 -48.47
C GLN A 647 40.21 -12.91 -49.83
N THR A 648 39.57 -11.87 -50.35
CA THR A 648 40.09 -11.11 -51.49
C THR A 648 41.33 -10.31 -51.07
N ASN A 649 42.19 -9.96 -52.05
CA ASN A 649 43.47 -9.32 -51.77
C ASN A 649 43.33 -8.03 -50.94
N SER A 650 44.32 -7.80 -50.06
CA SER A 650 44.50 -6.60 -49.22
C SER A 650 43.79 -6.58 -47.86
N LEU A 651 43.31 -7.72 -47.35
CA LEU A 651 42.91 -7.79 -45.93
C LEU A 651 44.12 -7.66 -44.99
N ILE A 652 43.96 -6.83 -43.97
CA ILE A 652 44.89 -6.65 -42.85
C ILE A 652 44.16 -7.09 -41.57
N LEU A 653 44.82 -7.93 -40.76
CA LEU A 653 44.29 -8.42 -39.48
C LEU A 653 45.28 -8.12 -38.35
N GLN A 654 44.79 -7.91 -37.14
CA GLN A 654 45.64 -7.78 -35.95
C GLN A 654 46.41 -9.08 -35.67
N HIS A 655 47.68 -8.98 -35.29
CA HIS A 655 48.41 -10.14 -34.77
C HIS A 655 47.97 -10.39 -33.32
N PRO A 656 47.48 -11.59 -32.93
CA PRO A 656 46.74 -11.80 -31.68
C PRO A 656 47.34 -11.18 -30.41
N ASN A 657 48.67 -11.27 -30.24
CA ASN A 657 49.36 -10.74 -29.05
C ASN A 657 50.47 -9.72 -29.36
N HIS A 658 50.52 -9.18 -30.59
CA HIS A 658 51.57 -8.23 -31.00
C HIS A 658 50.96 -7.04 -31.74
N CYS A 659 50.39 -6.06 -31.04
CA CYS A 659 49.69 -4.89 -31.62
C CYS A 659 50.52 -4.05 -32.61
N GLY A 660 51.85 -4.01 -32.46
CA GLY A 660 52.77 -3.41 -33.43
C GLY A 660 53.00 -4.24 -34.71
N HIS A 661 52.35 -5.40 -34.83
CA HIS A 661 52.40 -6.29 -35.98
C HIS A 661 50.99 -6.60 -36.50
N PHE A 662 50.91 -6.84 -37.81
CA PHE A 662 49.68 -7.20 -38.48
C PHE A 662 49.90 -8.40 -39.40
N ILE A 663 48.85 -9.19 -39.61
CA ILE A 663 48.85 -10.31 -40.55
C ILE A 663 48.36 -9.76 -41.89
N TRP A 664 49.19 -9.87 -42.91
CA TRP A 664 48.87 -9.44 -44.26
C TRP A 664 48.50 -10.65 -45.12
N CYS A 665 47.26 -10.64 -45.66
CA CYS A 665 46.78 -11.63 -46.62
C CYS A 665 47.04 -11.17 -48.06
N GLN A 666 47.94 -11.87 -48.76
CA GLN A 666 48.24 -11.62 -50.17
C GLN A 666 48.16 -12.94 -50.95
N GLY A 667 47.26 -13.06 -51.93
CA GLY A 667 47.21 -14.23 -52.82
C GLY A 667 47.02 -15.58 -52.11
N ARG A 668 46.27 -15.61 -51.01
CA ARG A 668 46.05 -16.75 -50.08
C ARG A 668 47.23 -17.16 -49.19
N THR A 669 48.42 -16.58 -49.34
CA THR A 669 49.47 -16.72 -48.32
C THR A 669 49.31 -15.66 -47.24
N MET A 670 49.66 -16.04 -46.01
CA MET A 670 49.73 -15.12 -44.86
C MET A 670 51.19 -14.78 -44.54
N SER A 671 51.43 -13.56 -44.09
CA SER A 671 52.72 -13.14 -43.54
C SER A 671 52.50 -12.22 -42.35
N VAL A 672 53.36 -12.30 -41.34
CA VAL A 672 53.39 -11.33 -40.24
C VAL A 672 54.26 -10.15 -40.69
N GLN A 673 53.71 -8.94 -40.65
CA GLN A 673 54.33 -7.67 -41.00
C GLN A 673 54.31 -6.73 -39.79
N GLN A 674 55.06 -5.64 -39.82
CA GLN A 674 55.16 -4.68 -38.73
C GLN A 674 54.55 -3.32 -39.13
N CYS A 675 53.82 -2.67 -38.23
CA CYS A 675 53.41 -1.26 -38.41
C CYS A 675 54.65 -0.34 -38.36
N PRO A 676 54.56 0.91 -38.86
CA PRO A 676 55.62 1.91 -38.69
C PRO A 676 56.01 2.12 -37.23
N VAL A 677 57.26 2.56 -36.99
CA VAL A 677 57.78 2.76 -35.62
C VAL A 677 56.99 3.87 -34.92
N GLY A 678 56.34 3.53 -33.81
CA GLY A 678 55.42 4.42 -33.09
C GLY A 678 53.97 4.35 -33.56
N GLU A 679 53.59 3.32 -34.33
CA GLU A 679 52.20 3.06 -34.72
C GLU A 679 51.82 1.59 -34.43
N ILE A 680 50.56 1.37 -34.04
CA ILE A 680 49.95 0.06 -33.80
C ILE A 680 48.69 -0.10 -34.64
N LEU A 681 48.29 -1.33 -34.99
CA LEU A 681 47.12 -1.55 -35.83
C LEU A 681 45.82 -1.29 -35.05
N ARG A 682 44.95 -0.42 -35.58
CA ARG A 682 43.53 -0.40 -35.20
C ARG A 682 42.72 -1.35 -36.10
N PRO A 683 42.06 -2.39 -35.58
CA PRO A 683 41.42 -3.43 -36.40
C PRO A 683 40.23 -2.92 -37.23
N ASP A 684 39.27 -2.26 -36.57
CA ASP A 684 38.02 -1.73 -37.13
C ASP A 684 38.23 -0.61 -38.16
N ALA A 685 39.35 0.11 -38.06
CA ALA A 685 39.80 1.07 -39.06
C ALA A 685 40.65 0.45 -40.19
N GLN A 686 41.12 -0.79 -40.02
CA GLN A 686 42.10 -1.48 -40.87
C GLN A 686 43.36 -0.64 -41.18
N PHE A 687 43.87 0.09 -40.18
CA PHE A 687 44.89 1.12 -40.36
C PHE A 687 45.83 1.21 -39.15
N CYS A 688 47.14 1.41 -39.37
CA CYS A 688 48.09 1.70 -38.29
C CYS A 688 47.85 3.14 -37.78
N VAL A 689 47.73 3.33 -36.48
CA VAL A 689 47.53 4.63 -35.81
C VAL A 689 48.62 4.86 -34.76
N PRO A 690 48.96 6.11 -34.41
CA PRO A 690 49.98 6.40 -33.40
C PRO A 690 49.71 5.69 -32.07
N GLY A 691 50.72 5.04 -31.51
CA GLY A 691 50.58 4.26 -30.28
C GLY A 691 51.79 3.38 -29.93
N ASN A 692 51.76 2.86 -28.70
CA ASN A 692 52.88 2.16 -28.09
C ASN A 692 52.81 0.65 -28.32
N ALA A 693 53.70 0.13 -29.17
CA ALA A 693 53.79 -1.29 -29.50
C ALA A 693 54.20 -2.24 -28.34
N THR A 694 54.54 -1.73 -27.14
CA THR A 694 54.83 -2.57 -25.96
C THR A 694 53.74 -2.59 -24.90
N SER A 695 52.90 -1.55 -24.79
CA SER A 695 51.71 -1.56 -23.92
C SER A 695 50.40 -1.81 -24.69
N CYS A 696 50.44 -1.69 -26.02
CA CYS A 696 49.29 -1.75 -26.92
C CYS A 696 48.24 -0.66 -26.70
N GLU A 697 48.64 0.44 -26.08
CA GLU A 697 47.86 1.66 -25.90
C GLU A 697 48.04 2.59 -27.10
N PHE A 698 46.98 3.28 -27.52
CA PHE A 698 47.06 4.36 -28.50
C PHE A 698 47.72 5.61 -27.89
N ASP A 699 48.39 6.42 -28.71
CA ASP A 699 48.96 7.69 -28.23
C ASP A 699 47.83 8.65 -27.82
N PRO A 700 48.02 9.50 -26.79
CA PRO A 700 47.04 10.51 -26.40
C PRO A 700 46.58 11.39 -27.58
N ILE A 701 45.31 11.77 -27.59
CA ILE A 701 44.67 12.49 -28.70
C ILE A 701 45.42 13.78 -29.09
N ASP A 702 45.93 14.52 -28.10
CA ASP A 702 46.75 15.73 -28.31
C ASP A 702 48.09 15.45 -29.01
N GLN A 703 48.58 14.21 -28.93
CA GLN A 703 49.85 13.78 -29.50
C GLN A 703 49.71 13.10 -30.88
N MET A 704 48.55 12.50 -31.19
CA MET A 704 48.31 11.80 -32.48
C MET A 704 48.59 12.63 -33.74
N CYS A 705 48.39 13.96 -33.68
CA CYS A 705 48.64 14.87 -34.80
C CYS A 705 50.06 15.46 -34.84
N LEU A 706 50.92 15.17 -33.86
CA LEU A 706 52.30 15.68 -33.84
C LEU A 706 53.09 15.16 -35.05
N ARG A 707 53.72 16.08 -35.78
CA ARG A 707 54.47 15.82 -37.03
C ARG A 707 53.63 15.18 -38.16
N LYS A 708 52.30 15.06 -38.02
CA LYS A 708 51.39 14.72 -39.12
C LYS A 708 51.05 15.98 -39.92
N ALA A 709 50.54 15.82 -41.14
CA ALA A 709 50.15 16.93 -42.00
C ALA A 709 48.74 17.45 -41.66
N ASP A 710 48.47 18.73 -41.96
CA ASP A 710 47.16 19.32 -41.78
C ASP A 710 46.10 18.69 -42.70
N TYR A 711 44.84 18.68 -42.23
CA TYR A 711 43.67 18.03 -42.83
C TYR A 711 43.75 16.50 -42.98
N VAL A 712 44.80 15.85 -42.47
CA VAL A 712 44.79 14.40 -42.24
C VAL A 712 43.72 14.10 -41.20
N ARG A 713 42.89 13.08 -41.47
CA ARG A 713 41.86 12.59 -40.56
C ARG A 713 42.17 11.19 -40.07
N PHE A 714 42.10 10.98 -38.76
CA PHE A 714 42.22 9.69 -38.09
C PHE A 714 40.88 9.33 -37.42
N PRO A 715 40.51 8.04 -37.32
CA PRO A 715 39.38 7.62 -36.47
C PRO A 715 39.74 7.84 -35.00
N HIS A 716 38.81 8.33 -34.18
CA HIS A 716 39.07 8.65 -32.77
C HIS A 716 39.28 7.36 -31.94
N PRO A 717 40.37 7.21 -31.17
CA PRO A 717 40.84 5.93 -30.62
C PRO A 717 39.71 5.07 -30.04
N ASP A 718 38.96 5.61 -29.09
CA ASP A 718 38.03 4.85 -28.25
C ASP A 718 36.56 4.92 -28.71
N ASP A 719 36.27 5.66 -29.80
CA ASP A 719 34.90 5.96 -30.21
C ASP A 719 34.79 6.02 -31.74
N CYS A 720 33.96 5.15 -32.32
CA CYS A 720 33.72 5.08 -33.77
C CYS A 720 32.70 6.10 -34.28
N SER A 721 31.94 6.77 -33.41
CA SER A 721 31.14 7.95 -33.77
C SER A 721 32.02 9.20 -33.95
N LEU A 722 33.25 9.20 -33.44
CA LEU A 722 34.16 10.34 -33.46
C LEU A 722 35.33 10.16 -34.45
N TYR A 723 35.87 11.29 -34.92
CA TYR A 723 37.11 11.34 -35.68
C TYR A 723 37.95 12.56 -35.33
N LEU A 724 39.26 12.44 -35.53
CA LEU A 724 40.24 13.50 -35.36
C LEU A 724 40.55 14.13 -36.72
N ALA A 725 40.53 15.45 -36.81
CA ALA A 725 41.07 16.21 -37.93
C ALA A 725 42.29 17.01 -37.46
N CYS A 726 43.46 16.79 -38.08
CA CYS A 726 44.66 17.54 -37.73
C CYS A 726 44.62 18.96 -38.31
N GLN A 727 44.85 19.99 -37.49
CA GLN A 727 44.99 21.38 -37.95
C GLN A 727 46.00 22.13 -37.07
N GLY A 728 47.07 22.65 -37.69
CA GLY A 728 48.17 23.30 -36.97
C GLY A 728 48.90 22.33 -36.03
N GLN A 729 49.05 21.06 -36.44
CA GLN A 729 49.54 19.94 -35.62
C GLN A 729 48.68 19.57 -34.39
N LYS A 730 47.55 20.23 -34.14
CA LYS A 730 46.59 19.85 -33.10
C LYS A 730 45.54 18.90 -33.64
N ALA A 731 45.11 17.94 -32.82
CA ALA A 731 43.92 17.13 -33.11
C ALA A 731 42.65 17.92 -32.75
N LEU A 732 41.73 18.04 -33.71
CA LEU A 732 40.36 18.53 -33.49
C LEU A 732 39.42 17.33 -33.50
N VAL A 733 38.77 17.04 -32.37
CA VAL A 733 37.73 15.99 -32.30
C VAL A 733 36.47 16.49 -32.98
N GLN A 734 35.86 15.65 -33.83
CA GLN A 734 34.61 15.92 -34.55
C GLN A 734 33.70 14.68 -34.48
N SER A 735 32.39 14.87 -34.33
CA SER A 735 31.42 13.76 -34.30
C SER A 735 30.76 13.50 -35.65
N CYS A 736 30.30 12.27 -35.83
CA CYS A 736 29.33 11.85 -36.82
C CYS A 736 27.89 11.99 -36.28
N PRO A 737 26.88 12.17 -37.16
CA PRO A 737 25.47 12.16 -36.75
C PRO A 737 25.06 10.87 -36.05
N ASP A 738 24.06 10.95 -35.16
CA ASP A 738 23.47 9.82 -34.44
C ASP A 738 23.07 8.68 -35.41
N GLY A 739 23.33 7.42 -35.04
CA GLY A 739 23.14 6.28 -35.94
C GLY A 739 24.14 6.19 -37.10
N SER A 740 25.28 6.89 -37.03
CA SER A 740 26.36 6.78 -38.00
C SER A 740 27.76 6.77 -37.39
N VAL A 741 28.69 6.08 -38.06
CA VAL A 741 30.07 5.83 -37.61
C VAL A 741 31.09 6.27 -38.66
N TYR A 742 32.29 6.68 -38.24
CA TYR A 742 33.33 7.21 -39.10
C TYR A 742 34.13 6.11 -39.82
N HIS A 743 33.99 6.03 -41.14
CA HIS A 743 34.71 5.06 -41.96
C HIS A 743 36.04 5.64 -42.48
N ALA A 744 37.15 5.29 -41.83
CA ALA A 744 38.47 5.83 -42.13
C ALA A 744 38.94 5.65 -43.60
N PRO A 745 38.72 4.51 -44.29
CA PRO A 745 39.09 4.35 -45.70
C PRO A 745 38.39 5.32 -46.67
N THR A 746 37.15 5.75 -46.42
CA THR A 746 36.45 6.78 -47.24
C THR A 746 36.47 8.17 -46.62
N ARG A 747 36.98 8.30 -45.38
CA ARG A 747 37.10 9.55 -44.60
C ARG A 747 35.77 10.25 -44.34
N SER A 748 34.71 9.47 -44.19
CA SER A 748 33.30 9.91 -44.11
C SER A 748 32.50 9.13 -43.08
N CYS A 749 31.51 9.76 -42.45
CA CYS A 749 30.49 9.08 -41.66
C CYS A 749 29.60 8.21 -42.57
N VAL A 750 29.18 7.04 -42.09
CA VAL A 750 28.29 6.09 -42.79
C VAL A 750 27.29 5.48 -41.79
N PRO A 751 26.06 5.09 -42.21
CA PRO A 751 25.09 4.48 -41.29
C PRO A 751 25.63 3.24 -40.57
N GLY A 752 25.41 3.16 -39.27
CA GLY A 752 25.96 2.10 -38.44
C GLY A 752 25.59 2.24 -36.96
N ASN A 753 25.73 1.15 -36.22
CA ASN A 753 25.49 1.13 -34.79
C ASN A 753 26.66 1.80 -34.06
N GLN A 754 26.40 2.88 -33.33
CA GLN A 754 27.43 3.61 -32.58
C GLN A 754 27.88 2.86 -31.31
N ALA A 755 27.09 1.91 -30.81
CA ALA A 755 27.44 1.10 -29.62
C ALA A 755 28.27 -0.14 -29.94
N THR A 756 28.11 -0.75 -31.13
CA THR A 756 28.89 -1.93 -31.57
C THR A 756 29.91 -1.61 -32.67
N CYS A 757 29.91 -0.37 -33.18
CA CYS A 757 30.68 0.09 -34.34
C CYS A 757 30.40 -0.66 -35.66
N GLU A 758 29.36 -1.50 -35.69
CA GLU A 758 28.96 -2.26 -36.87
C GLU A 758 28.35 -1.35 -37.94
N ARG A 759 28.70 -1.60 -39.21
CA ARG A 759 28.22 -0.81 -40.34
C ARG A 759 26.98 -1.43 -40.97
N PHE A 760 25.99 -0.58 -41.28
CA PHE A 760 24.75 -0.99 -41.93
C PHE A 760 24.89 -1.03 -43.46
N ASP A 761 25.75 -1.93 -43.93
CA ASP A 761 25.93 -2.18 -45.36
C ASP A 761 24.72 -2.94 -45.93
N GLY A 762 24.15 -2.43 -47.02
CA GLY A 762 23.13 -3.15 -47.83
C GLY A 762 21.66 -2.83 -47.56
N LEU A 763 21.31 -1.91 -46.64
CA LEU A 763 19.90 -1.66 -46.22
C LEU A 763 18.91 -1.22 -47.32
N CYS A 764 19.37 -0.76 -48.48
CA CYS A 764 18.52 -0.43 -49.64
C CYS A 764 18.52 -1.52 -50.74
N SER A 765 19.00 -2.72 -50.45
CA SER A 765 19.03 -3.85 -51.40
C SER A 765 17.60 -4.34 -51.68
N GLY A 766 17.06 -3.96 -52.84
CA GLY A 766 15.68 -4.25 -53.25
C GLY A 766 14.72 -3.05 -53.19
N HIS A 767 15.17 -1.89 -52.70
CA HIS A 767 14.37 -0.66 -52.66
C HIS A 767 14.95 0.38 -53.64
N SER A 768 14.26 0.60 -54.76
CA SER A 768 14.72 1.46 -55.85
C SER A 768 14.69 2.95 -55.49
N ASN A 769 13.57 3.43 -54.91
CA ASN A 769 13.44 4.70 -54.21
C ASN A 769 12.35 4.56 -53.13
N GLY A 770 12.57 5.07 -51.92
CA GLY A 770 11.56 5.03 -50.85
C GLY A 770 12.08 5.47 -49.47
N LEU A 771 11.16 5.62 -48.50
CA LEU A 771 11.48 5.84 -47.09
C LEU A 771 11.21 4.54 -46.30
N ILE A 772 12.15 4.13 -45.46
CA ILE A 772 12.02 3.01 -44.53
C ILE A 772 12.41 3.46 -43.11
N PRO A 773 11.81 2.92 -42.03
CA PRO A 773 12.22 3.23 -40.66
C PRO A 773 13.69 2.85 -40.43
N HIS A 774 14.42 3.62 -39.61
CA HIS A 774 15.79 3.28 -39.24
C HIS A 774 15.79 2.11 -38.21
N PRO A 775 16.60 1.04 -38.39
CA PRO A 775 16.45 -0.19 -37.60
C PRO A 775 16.61 -0.05 -36.07
N LEU A 776 17.38 0.94 -35.60
CA LEU A 776 17.66 1.16 -34.17
C LEU A 776 17.15 2.50 -33.62
N VAL A 777 16.58 3.37 -34.46
CA VAL A 777 16.25 4.76 -34.05
C VAL A 777 14.90 5.14 -34.65
N CYS A 778 13.82 5.02 -33.88
CA CYS A 778 12.48 5.33 -34.39
C CYS A 778 12.25 6.84 -34.61
N SER A 779 13.11 7.72 -34.10
CA SER A 779 13.18 9.14 -34.46
C SER A 779 14.04 9.41 -35.72
N ALA A 780 14.30 8.39 -36.56
CA ALA A 780 15.01 8.54 -37.82
C ALA A 780 14.48 7.57 -38.90
N TYR A 781 14.77 7.88 -40.16
CA TYR A 781 14.41 7.07 -41.31
C TYR A 781 15.53 7.05 -42.34
N ILE A 782 15.50 6.05 -43.22
CA ILE A 782 16.44 5.91 -44.32
C ILE A 782 15.71 6.24 -45.62
N ARG A 783 16.21 7.25 -46.32
CA ARG A 783 15.82 7.59 -47.68
C ARG A 783 16.68 6.78 -48.64
N CYS A 784 16.14 5.69 -49.17
CA CYS A 784 16.79 4.92 -50.22
C CYS A 784 16.70 5.69 -51.55
N ILE A 785 17.86 5.97 -52.14
CA ILE A 785 17.98 6.61 -53.46
C ILE A 785 18.89 5.74 -54.32
N SER A 786 18.33 5.06 -55.33
CA SER A 786 19.09 4.21 -56.26
C SER A 786 20.02 3.21 -55.54
N SER A 787 19.44 2.43 -54.62
CA SER A 787 20.12 1.46 -53.75
C SER A 787 21.19 2.00 -52.79
N LYS A 788 21.33 3.33 -52.64
CA LYS A 788 22.12 3.93 -51.56
C LYS A 788 21.22 4.35 -50.40
N ALA A 789 21.63 4.01 -49.18
CA ALA A 789 21.01 4.49 -47.96
C ALA A 789 21.49 5.91 -47.63
N VAL A 790 20.56 6.86 -47.55
CA VAL A 790 20.78 8.18 -46.94
C VAL A 790 20.03 8.19 -45.61
N PHE A 791 20.75 8.41 -44.51
CA PHE A 791 20.15 8.57 -43.18
C PHE A 791 19.59 9.99 -43.03
N GLU A 792 18.35 10.12 -42.58
CA GLU A 792 17.74 11.41 -42.23
C GLU A 792 16.97 11.32 -40.90
N GLN A 793 17.21 12.27 -40.01
CA GLN A 793 16.53 12.37 -38.72
C GLN A 793 15.09 12.87 -38.92
N CYS A 794 14.18 12.44 -38.04
CA CYS A 794 12.94 13.17 -37.81
C CYS A 794 13.19 14.46 -37.01
N ALA A 795 12.19 15.34 -36.94
CA ALA A 795 12.23 16.47 -36.02
C ALA A 795 12.26 15.97 -34.55
N GLN A 796 12.87 16.72 -33.65
CA GLN A 796 12.91 16.33 -32.24
C GLN A 796 11.48 16.23 -31.66
N GLY A 797 11.21 15.17 -30.91
CA GLY A 797 9.86 14.83 -30.44
C GLY A 797 8.96 14.14 -31.48
N THR A 798 9.50 13.77 -32.65
CA THR A 798 8.74 13.01 -33.65
C THR A 798 9.38 11.67 -33.98
N VAL A 799 8.53 10.66 -34.14
CA VAL A 799 8.87 9.29 -34.53
C VAL A 799 8.41 9.04 -35.96
N PHE A 800 9.16 8.23 -36.72
CA PHE A 800 8.82 7.88 -38.09
C PHE A 800 7.72 6.81 -38.11
N ASP A 801 6.52 7.22 -38.49
CA ASP A 801 5.39 6.32 -38.69
C ASP A 801 5.49 5.62 -40.06
N LYS A 802 5.43 4.28 -40.03
CA LYS A 802 5.60 3.41 -41.20
C LYS A 802 4.38 3.42 -42.13
N GLU A 803 3.19 3.71 -41.61
CA GLU A 803 1.92 3.68 -42.34
C GLU A 803 1.66 5.03 -43.01
N LEU A 804 1.86 6.11 -42.27
CA LEU A 804 1.81 7.50 -42.74
C LEU A 804 3.06 7.89 -43.55
N ARG A 805 4.16 7.13 -43.43
CA ARG A 805 5.45 7.33 -44.11
C ARG A 805 6.09 8.69 -43.84
N GLY A 806 5.94 9.19 -42.62
CA GLY A 806 6.40 10.51 -42.19
C GLY A 806 6.64 10.57 -40.69
N CYS A 807 7.26 11.64 -40.24
CA CYS A 807 7.54 11.87 -38.83
C CYS A 807 6.32 12.51 -38.14
N VAL A 808 5.85 11.92 -37.04
CA VAL A 808 4.67 12.37 -36.28
C VAL A 808 5.01 12.48 -34.79
N VAL A 809 4.29 13.31 -34.02
CA VAL A 809 4.50 13.42 -32.57
C VAL A 809 4.21 12.09 -31.89
N GLY A 810 5.13 11.65 -31.04
CA GLY A 810 5.05 10.35 -30.39
C GLY A 810 6.12 10.15 -29.32
N ASN A 811 5.98 9.07 -28.56
CA ASN A 811 6.91 8.74 -27.50
C ASN A 811 8.23 8.21 -28.11
N THR A 812 9.31 8.99 -28.03
CA THR A 812 10.61 8.64 -28.64
C THR A 812 11.34 7.50 -27.92
N LYS A 813 10.93 7.13 -26.70
CA LYS A 813 11.47 6.00 -25.92
C LYS A 813 10.74 4.68 -26.20
N THR A 814 9.41 4.70 -26.35
CA THR A 814 8.61 3.50 -26.67
C THR A 814 8.30 3.33 -28.15
N CYS A 815 8.62 4.33 -28.98
CA CYS A 815 8.34 4.37 -30.42
C CYS A 815 6.84 4.33 -30.78
N VAL A 816 5.97 4.76 -29.88
CA VAL A 816 4.51 4.77 -30.05
C VAL A 816 4.00 6.16 -30.43
N ARG A 817 3.23 6.26 -31.53
CA ARG A 817 2.51 7.48 -31.94
C ARG A 817 1.42 7.84 -30.92
N VAL A 818 1.22 9.12 -30.61
CA VAL A 818 0.19 9.55 -29.65
C VAL A 818 -0.97 10.22 -30.39
N GLU A 819 -2.14 9.58 -30.37
CA GLU A 819 -3.36 10.11 -31.00
C GLU A 819 -4.06 11.17 -30.14
N GLY A 820 -4.88 12.01 -30.78
CA GLY A 820 -5.85 12.89 -30.10
C GLY A 820 -5.28 14.07 -29.30
N MET A 821 -3.96 14.19 -29.17
CA MET A 821 -3.26 15.11 -28.25
C MET A 821 -3.77 16.57 -28.22
N CYS A 822 -4.11 17.16 -29.36
CA CYS A 822 -4.59 18.54 -29.47
C CYS A 822 -6.10 18.65 -29.79
N VAL A 823 -6.84 17.53 -29.76
CA VAL A 823 -8.28 17.50 -30.03
C VAL A 823 -9.05 18.11 -28.86
N GLY A 824 -9.89 19.10 -29.14
CA GLY A 824 -10.65 19.85 -28.13
C GLY A 824 -9.86 20.95 -27.42
N GLN A 825 -8.56 21.10 -27.70
CA GLN A 825 -7.76 22.21 -27.18
C GLN A 825 -8.00 23.48 -28.01
N PRO A 826 -7.97 24.69 -27.42
CA PRO A 826 -8.02 25.93 -28.18
C PRO A 826 -6.70 26.16 -28.94
N ASP A 827 -6.77 26.84 -30.09
CA ASP A 827 -5.58 27.22 -30.85
C ASP A 827 -4.65 28.12 -30.01
N GLY A 828 -3.36 27.78 -30.00
CA GLY A 828 -2.36 28.39 -29.13
C GLY A 828 -2.21 27.74 -27.75
N ALA A 829 -2.98 26.68 -27.42
CA ALA A 829 -2.77 25.91 -26.20
C ALA A 829 -1.35 25.29 -26.17
N ILE A 830 -0.74 25.27 -24.98
CA ILE A 830 0.59 24.70 -24.74
C ILE A 830 0.48 23.56 -23.73
N ILE A 831 1.05 22.40 -24.08
CA ILE A 831 1.06 21.17 -23.28
C ILE A 831 2.45 20.51 -23.31
N GLY A 832 2.75 19.63 -22.34
CA GLY A 832 4.03 18.93 -22.27
C GLY A 832 4.21 17.87 -23.36
N HIS A 833 5.46 17.58 -23.75
CA HIS A 833 5.76 16.45 -24.63
C HIS A 833 5.64 15.11 -23.86
N PRO A 834 5.12 14.01 -24.48
CA PRO A 834 4.91 12.72 -23.79
C PRO A 834 6.08 12.13 -23.01
N ASN A 835 7.33 12.41 -23.43
CA ASN A 835 8.52 11.78 -22.84
C ASN A 835 9.84 12.58 -23.00
N GLU A 836 9.79 13.80 -23.54
CA GLU A 836 10.97 14.63 -23.87
C GLU A 836 10.84 15.97 -23.15
N CYS A 837 11.33 16.07 -21.92
CA CYS A 837 11.10 17.23 -21.07
C CYS A 837 11.70 18.55 -21.59
N ASN A 838 12.66 18.53 -22.53
CA ASN A 838 13.14 19.75 -23.21
C ASN A 838 12.27 20.18 -24.41
N LEU A 839 11.12 19.56 -24.61
CA LEU A 839 10.14 19.86 -25.65
C LEU A 839 8.76 20.17 -25.04
N TYR A 840 8.01 21.02 -25.71
CA TYR A 840 6.60 21.25 -25.46
C TYR A 840 5.82 21.26 -26.79
N ILE A 841 4.53 21.02 -26.72
CA ILE A 841 3.64 21.03 -27.88
C ILE A 841 2.80 22.30 -27.85
N MET A 842 2.69 22.98 -28.98
CA MET A 842 1.71 24.03 -29.22
C MET A 842 0.63 23.50 -30.17
N CYS A 843 -0.63 23.56 -29.77
CA CYS A 843 -1.75 23.16 -30.61
C CYS A 843 -2.12 24.27 -31.60
N VAL A 844 -2.14 23.97 -32.90
CA VAL A 844 -2.48 24.93 -33.96
C VAL A 844 -3.41 24.25 -34.97
N ALA A 845 -4.64 24.77 -35.11
CA ALA A 845 -5.71 24.17 -35.91
C ALA A 845 -5.99 22.69 -35.56
N GLN A 846 -5.99 22.37 -34.25
CA GLN A 846 -6.04 21.02 -33.67
C GLN A 846 -4.81 20.12 -33.92
N GLU A 847 -3.78 20.56 -34.64
CA GLU A 847 -2.56 19.78 -34.89
C GLU A 847 -1.45 20.07 -33.85
N PRO A 848 -0.68 19.05 -33.40
CA PRO A 848 0.39 19.23 -32.41
C PRO A 848 1.71 19.66 -33.06
N ALA A 849 2.17 20.89 -32.79
CA ALA A 849 3.48 21.38 -33.22
C ALA A 849 4.53 21.27 -32.09
N PRO A 850 5.55 20.39 -32.20
CA PRO A 850 6.61 20.30 -31.20
C PRO A 850 7.59 21.48 -31.31
N LEU A 851 7.88 22.08 -30.16
CA LEU A 851 8.76 23.23 -29.97
C LEU A 851 9.81 22.91 -28.89
N ARG A 852 11.02 23.44 -29.04
CA ARG A 852 12.16 23.14 -28.17
C ARG A 852 12.41 24.27 -27.17
N CYS A 853 12.65 23.91 -25.91
CA CYS A 853 13.20 24.83 -24.93
C CYS A 853 14.63 25.31 -25.32
N PRO A 854 15.08 26.45 -24.77
CA PRO A 854 16.48 26.87 -24.83
C PRO A 854 17.45 25.77 -24.35
N PHE A 855 18.70 25.84 -24.79
CA PHE A 855 19.70 24.84 -24.41
C PHE A 855 19.98 24.89 -22.90
N GLY A 856 19.85 23.74 -22.24
CA GLY A 856 19.98 23.63 -20.77
C GLY A 856 18.67 23.88 -20.00
N GLU A 857 17.54 24.04 -20.68
CA GLU A 857 16.22 24.23 -20.06
C GLU A 857 15.25 23.09 -20.41
N ILE A 858 14.37 22.76 -19.46
CA ILE A 858 13.26 21.81 -19.59
C ILE A 858 11.92 22.50 -19.28
N PHE A 859 10.84 22.03 -19.89
CA PHE A 859 9.52 22.66 -19.82
C PHE A 859 8.79 22.32 -18.52
N LYS A 860 8.44 23.35 -17.74
CA LYS A 860 7.56 23.27 -16.57
C LYS A 860 6.12 23.60 -17.00
N LEU A 861 5.22 22.62 -16.92
CA LEU A 861 3.85 22.73 -17.45
C LEU A 861 3.02 23.76 -16.68
N GLU A 862 3.15 23.81 -15.35
CA GLU A 862 2.35 24.67 -14.47
C GLU A 862 2.67 26.15 -14.70
N ALA A 863 3.93 26.46 -14.99
CA ALA A 863 4.39 27.81 -15.34
C ALA A 863 4.32 28.12 -16.85
N GLN A 864 3.92 27.13 -17.66
CA GLN A 864 3.97 27.11 -19.13
C GLN A 864 5.29 27.64 -19.73
N TYR A 865 6.42 27.29 -19.11
CA TYR A 865 7.70 27.93 -19.43
C TYR A 865 8.91 27.00 -19.25
N CYS A 866 9.99 27.31 -19.95
CA CYS A 866 11.25 26.58 -19.85
C CYS A 866 12.06 27.07 -18.64
N VAL A 867 12.66 26.13 -17.91
CA VAL A 867 13.40 26.35 -16.65
C VAL A 867 14.68 25.53 -16.69
N PRO A 868 15.84 26.04 -16.23
CA PRO A 868 17.10 25.29 -16.27
C PRO A 868 17.00 23.90 -15.65
N GLY A 869 17.43 22.88 -16.40
CA GLY A 869 17.31 21.49 -15.99
C GLY A 869 17.93 20.50 -16.98
N ALA A 870 18.18 19.31 -16.47
CA ALA A 870 18.87 18.25 -17.18
C ALA A 870 17.86 17.41 -17.99
N ALA A 871 17.95 17.49 -19.32
CA ALA A 871 17.00 16.89 -20.27
C ALA A 871 17.09 15.36 -20.37
N ASP A 872 18.22 14.78 -19.97
CA ASP A 872 18.47 13.33 -19.92
C ASP A 872 17.66 12.63 -18.81
N SER A 873 17.60 13.28 -17.65
CA SER A 873 17.04 12.79 -16.40
C SER A 873 15.69 13.44 -16.07
N CYS A 874 15.30 14.47 -16.82
CA CYS A 874 14.11 15.31 -16.61
C CYS A 874 14.01 15.88 -15.19
N ARG A 875 15.13 16.38 -14.68
CA ARG A 875 15.24 17.03 -13.36
C ARG A 875 15.63 18.50 -13.51
N PHE A 876 14.87 19.38 -12.87
CA PHE A 876 15.23 20.80 -12.76
C PHE A 876 16.57 20.95 -12.00
N HIS A 877 17.36 21.96 -12.34
CA HIS A 877 18.57 22.26 -11.58
C HIS A 877 18.19 22.83 -10.19
N PRO A 878 18.88 22.41 -9.10
CA PRO A 878 18.70 23.01 -7.78
C PRO A 878 18.87 24.54 -7.82
N VAL A 879 18.05 25.25 -7.05
CA VAL A 879 17.99 26.73 -6.97
C VAL A 879 19.38 27.36 -6.83
N GLU A 880 20.24 26.79 -5.98
CA GLU A 880 21.62 27.22 -5.75
C GLU A 880 22.49 27.24 -7.02
N THR A 881 22.17 26.38 -7.99
CA THR A 881 22.99 26.09 -9.18
C THR A 881 22.38 26.55 -10.49
N MET A 882 21.05 26.75 -10.56
CA MET A 882 20.33 26.96 -11.83
C MET A 882 20.69 28.26 -12.57
N CYS A 883 21.33 29.22 -11.92
CA CYS A 883 21.85 30.45 -12.54
C CYS A 883 23.31 30.34 -13.04
N SER A 884 23.94 29.16 -12.92
CA SER A 884 25.34 28.95 -13.34
C SER A 884 25.51 29.19 -14.85
N ASN A 885 26.25 30.24 -15.21
CA ASN A 885 26.44 30.73 -16.58
C ASN A 885 25.19 31.33 -17.26
N ILE A 886 24.12 31.62 -16.51
CA ILE A 886 22.97 32.41 -16.99
C ILE A 886 23.30 33.90 -16.92
N THR A 887 22.78 34.69 -17.87
CA THR A 887 22.97 36.15 -17.90
C THR A 887 22.15 36.89 -16.84
N ASP A 888 22.66 38.03 -16.39
CA ASP A 888 22.03 38.81 -15.32
C ASP A 888 20.64 39.33 -15.69
N ASN A 889 19.79 39.47 -14.67
CA ASN A 889 18.39 39.87 -14.75
C ASN A 889 17.46 38.89 -15.49
N VAL A 890 17.92 37.70 -15.88
CA VAL A 890 17.01 36.62 -16.33
C VAL A 890 16.12 36.20 -15.16
N ILE A 891 14.82 36.13 -15.41
CA ILE A 891 13.79 35.65 -14.48
C ILE A 891 13.30 34.26 -14.93
N TYR A 892 13.22 33.35 -13.96
CA TYR A 892 12.59 32.02 -14.04
C TYR A 892 11.55 31.86 -12.93
N PRO A 893 10.47 31.07 -13.12
CA PRO A 893 9.62 30.63 -12.00
C PRO A 893 10.44 29.75 -11.04
N HIS A 894 10.12 29.77 -9.74
CA HIS A 894 10.79 28.90 -8.77
C HIS A 894 10.44 27.41 -9.05
N PRO A 895 11.39 26.46 -8.91
CA PRO A 895 11.16 25.06 -9.25
C PRO A 895 9.99 24.44 -8.48
N ASN A 896 9.82 24.78 -7.21
CA ASN A 896 8.85 24.15 -6.31
C ASN A 896 7.70 25.08 -5.86
N GLU A 897 7.80 26.39 -6.08
CA GLU A 897 6.84 27.38 -5.59
C GLU A 897 6.32 28.23 -6.75
N CYS A 898 5.00 28.34 -6.94
CA CYS A 898 4.44 29.16 -8.02
C CYS A 898 4.26 30.64 -7.64
N THR A 899 4.24 30.94 -6.34
CA THR A 899 4.23 32.30 -5.76
C THR A 899 5.59 33.00 -5.83
N GLN A 900 6.67 32.31 -6.25
CA GLN A 900 8.03 32.85 -6.23
C GLN A 900 8.71 32.76 -7.60
N TYR A 901 9.52 33.77 -7.91
CA TYR A 901 10.42 33.78 -9.06
C TYR A 901 11.87 33.93 -8.63
N ILE A 902 12.76 33.34 -9.42
CA ILE A 902 14.20 33.46 -9.28
C ILE A 902 14.70 34.47 -10.30
N LYS A 903 15.47 35.45 -9.83
CA LYS A 903 16.23 36.39 -10.66
C LYS A 903 17.71 36.04 -10.57
N CYS A 904 18.33 35.72 -11.71
CA CYS A 904 19.77 35.46 -11.78
C CYS A 904 20.55 36.79 -11.80
N ASN A 905 21.55 36.94 -10.92
CA ASN A 905 22.52 38.05 -10.91
C ASN A 905 23.90 37.53 -10.45
N ASP A 906 25.00 37.90 -11.12
CA ASP A 906 26.37 37.40 -10.86
C ASP A 906 26.45 35.85 -10.79
N GLY A 907 25.67 35.18 -11.64
CA GLY A 907 25.53 33.72 -11.66
C GLY A 907 24.79 33.09 -10.47
N LYS A 908 24.26 33.90 -9.54
CA LYS A 908 23.52 33.45 -8.35
C LYS A 908 22.02 33.60 -8.52
N ALA A 909 21.27 32.65 -7.97
CA ALA A 909 19.82 32.74 -7.83
C ALA A 909 19.43 33.66 -6.66
N ILE A 910 18.56 34.63 -6.93
CA ILE A 910 17.88 35.43 -5.91
C ILE A 910 16.39 35.10 -5.99
N VAL A 911 15.83 34.51 -4.93
CA VAL A 911 14.39 34.25 -4.83
C VAL A 911 13.66 35.56 -4.48
N ASN A 912 12.50 35.79 -5.12
CA ASN A 912 11.63 36.95 -4.91
C ASN A 912 10.17 36.48 -4.95
N ASP A 913 9.33 37.01 -4.08
CA ASP A 913 7.90 36.68 -4.04
C ASP A 913 7.09 37.51 -5.06
N CYS A 914 6.01 36.93 -5.56
CA CYS A 914 4.93 37.66 -6.24
C CYS A 914 4.01 38.37 -5.24
N PRO A 915 3.27 39.41 -5.67
CA PRO A 915 2.24 40.01 -4.82
C PRO A 915 1.14 39.01 -4.47
N ILE A 916 0.78 38.91 -3.20
CA ILE A 916 -0.64 39.05 -2.77
C ILE A 916 -1.73 38.32 -3.60
N GLY A 917 -1.59 37.03 -3.91
CA GLY A 917 -2.58 36.26 -4.69
C GLY A 917 -2.25 36.12 -6.19
N GLU A 918 -1.04 36.49 -6.59
CA GLU A 918 -0.51 36.29 -7.94
C GLU A 918 0.58 35.19 -7.96
N ILE A 919 0.66 34.48 -9.08
CA ILE A 919 1.67 33.45 -9.36
C ILE A 919 2.47 33.80 -10.62
N VAL A 920 3.66 33.24 -10.77
CA VAL A 920 4.60 33.60 -11.84
C VAL A 920 4.18 33.01 -13.20
N HIS A 921 3.78 33.88 -14.12
CA HIS A 921 3.51 33.50 -15.51
C HIS A 921 4.79 33.58 -16.35
N GLY A 922 5.43 32.43 -16.58
CA GLY A 922 6.80 32.38 -17.11
C GLY A 922 6.97 33.01 -18.50
N LEU A 923 5.97 32.87 -19.39
CA LEU A 923 6.02 33.46 -20.73
C LEU A 923 6.03 34.99 -20.74
N SER A 924 5.31 35.66 -19.83
CA SER A 924 5.32 37.13 -19.72
C SER A 924 6.39 37.65 -18.74
N LYS A 925 6.95 36.77 -17.90
CA LYS A 925 7.84 37.11 -16.78
C LYS A 925 7.23 38.13 -15.82
N THR A 926 5.91 38.02 -15.63
CA THR A 926 5.12 38.82 -14.68
C THR A 926 4.36 37.90 -13.74
N CYS A 927 4.10 38.38 -12.53
CA CYS A 927 3.05 37.83 -11.69
C CYS A 927 1.68 38.06 -12.37
N ARG A 928 0.73 37.14 -12.18
CA ARG A 928 -0.65 37.21 -12.65
C ARG A 928 -1.59 36.53 -11.63
N PRO A 929 -2.85 36.97 -11.46
CA PRO A 929 -3.80 36.36 -10.52
C PRO A 929 -3.89 34.83 -10.65
N GLY A 930 -3.71 34.12 -9.54
CA GLY A 930 -3.52 32.67 -9.56
C GLY A 930 -3.86 32.02 -8.23
N ASN A 931 -4.41 30.80 -8.28
CA ASN A 931 -4.61 30.00 -7.09
C ASN A 931 -3.24 29.59 -6.53
N THR A 932 -2.89 30.08 -5.33
CA THR A 932 -1.57 29.87 -4.73
C THR A 932 -1.41 28.48 -4.12
N LYS A 933 -2.49 27.69 -4.02
CA LYS A 933 -2.45 26.27 -3.58
C LYS A 933 -2.34 25.31 -4.77
N THR A 934 -3.04 25.58 -5.88
CA THR A 934 -3.04 24.68 -7.07
C THR A 934 -2.12 25.14 -8.20
N CYS A 935 -1.50 26.31 -8.08
CA CYS A 935 -0.63 26.93 -9.09
C CYS A 935 -1.29 27.15 -10.46
N GLN A 936 -2.61 27.35 -10.48
CA GLN A 936 -3.40 27.58 -11.70
C GLN A 936 -3.76 29.06 -11.87
N PHE A 937 -3.61 29.59 -13.09
CA PHE A 937 -4.00 30.97 -13.42
C PHE A 937 -5.51 31.16 -13.41
N LEU A 938 -5.98 32.27 -12.83
CA LEU A 938 -7.40 32.57 -12.67
C LEU A 938 -7.97 33.39 -13.85
N ASP A 939 -7.32 33.31 -15.01
CA ASP A 939 -7.61 34.05 -16.24
C ASP A 939 -9.08 33.95 -16.71
N ARG A 940 -9.75 32.83 -16.42
CA ARG A 940 -11.15 32.59 -16.84
C ARG A 940 -12.19 32.95 -15.77
N VAL A 941 -11.79 33.31 -14.54
CA VAL A 941 -12.74 33.61 -13.43
C VAL A 941 -13.68 34.78 -13.77
N CYS A 942 -13.20 35.75 -14.56
CA CYS A 942 -13.99 36.90 -15.00
C CYS A 942 -14.69 36.69 -16.37
N GLN A 943 -14.61 35.49 -16.96
CA GLN A 943 -15.18 35.23 -18.28
C GLN A 943 -16.72 35.09 -18.18
N GLY A 944 -17.44 36.07 -18.75
CA GLY A 944 -18.91 36.16 -18.65
C GLY A 944 -19.41 36.97 -17.43
N GLN A 945 -18.51 37.45 -16.58
CA GLN A 945 -18.86 38.29 -15.42
C GLN A 945 -19.05 39.76 -15.82
N LEU A 946 -19.88 40.48 -15.07
CA LEU A 946 -20.11 41.91 -15.28
C LEU A 946 -18.90 42.76 -14.86
N ASP A 947 -18.70 43.91 -15.50
CA ASP A 947 -17.62 44.85 -15.14
C ASP A 947 -17.82 45.38 -13.71
N GLY A 948 -16.81 45.20 -12.86
CA GLY A 948 -16.86 45.54 -11.44
C GLY A 948 -17.32 44.41 -10.50
N ALA A 949 -17.69 43.22 -11.01
CA ALA A 949 -18.05 42.06 -10.20
C ALA A 949 -16.92 41.65 -9.23
N VAL A 950 -17.30 41.14 -8.05
CA VAL A 950 -16.37 40.81 -6.96
C VAL A 950 -16.56 39.35 -6.52
N ILE A 951 -15.46 38.61 -6.50
CA ILE A 951 -15.41 37.15 -6.32
C ILE A 951 -14.35 36.88 -5.24
N GLU A 952 -14.51 35.86 -4.41
CA GLU A 952 -13.48 35.46 -3.44
C GLU A 952 -12.18 34.99 -4.12
N HIS A 953 -11.05 35.06 -3.41
CA HIS A 953 -9.81 34.48 -3.90
C HIS A 953 -9.73 32.98 -3.52
N PRO A 954 -9.67 32.02 -4.47
CA PRO A 954 -9.79 30.56 -4.23
C PRO A 954 -8.75 29.88 -3.33
N SER A 955 -7.91 30.65 -2.65
CA SER A 955 -6.83 30.18 -1.79
C SER A 955 -6.50 31.14 -0.63
N LEU A 956 -7.02 32.37 -0.61
CA LEU A 956 -6.59 33.45 0.29
C LEU A 956 -7.76 34.36 0.68
N CYS A 957 -8.54 33.96 1.68
CA CYS A 957 -9.75 34.66 2.16
C CYS A 957 -9.59 36.14 2.56
N GLY A 958 -8.38 36.59 2.93
CA GLY A 958 -8.06 38.00 3.14
C GLY A 958 -8.01 38.83 1.84
N GLN A 959 -8.27 38.22 0.68
CA GLN A 959 -8.22 38.83 -0.65
C GLN A 959 -9.45 38.44 -1.47
N PHE A 960 -9.74 39.27 -2.48
CA PHE A 960 -10.82 39.06 -3.43
C PHE A 960 -10.38 39.45 -4.85
N ILE A 961 -11.02 38.84 -5.84
CA ILE A 961 -10.83 39.11 -7.25
C ILE A 961 -11.89 40.11 -7.69
N LYS A 962 -11.45 41.26 -8.21
CA LYS A 962 -12.32 42.24 -8.85
C LYS A 962 -12.18 42.14 -10.36
N CYS A 963 -13.28 41.83 -11.03
CA CYS A 963 -13.32 41.76 -12.49
C CYS A 963 -13.38 43.17 -13.09
N ARG A 964 -12.49 43.45 -14.04
CA ARG A 964 -12.47 44.72 -14.79
C ARG A 964 -12.26 44.48 -16.27
N TYR A 965 -13.25 44.83 -17.09
CA TYR A 965 -13.30 44.57 -18.54
C TYR A 965 -12.93 43.12 -18.90
N GLY A 966 -13.42 42.15 -18.12
CA GLY A 966 -13.13 40.71 -18.27
C GLY A 966 -11.78 40.24 -17.74
N SER A 967 -10.91 41.14 -17.24
CA SER A 967 -9.64 40.79 -16.59
C SER A 967 -9.82 40.65 -15.07
N ALA A 968 -9.19 39.64 -14.47
CA ALA A 968 -9.08 39.51 -13.02
C ALA A 968 -8.05 40.50 -12.45
N MET A 969 -8.34 41.07 -11.27
CA MET A 969 -7.39 41.84 -10.46
C MET A 969 -7.55 41.42 -8.99
N VAL A 970 -6.48 40.99 -8.32
CA VAL A 970 -6.54 40.69 -6.87
C VAL A 970 -6.52 42.00 -6.08
N GLN A 971 -7.34 42.09 -5.04
CA GLN A 971 -7.36 43.17 -4.06
C GLN A 971 -7.38 42.58 -2.64
N SER A 972 -6.65 43.19 -1.72
CA SER A 972 -6.67 42.82 -0.30
C SER A 972 -7.85 43.48 0.43
N CYS A 973 -8.45 42.76 1.37
CA CYS A 973 -9.26 43.38 2.42
C CYS A 973 -8.36 44.19 3.39
N PRO A 974 -8.93 45.16 4.15
CA PRO A 974 -8.21 45.79 5.26
C PRO A 974 -7.78 44.77 6.32
N GLU A 975 -6.75 45.09 7.11
CA GLU A 975 -6.22 44.21 8.16
C GLU A 975 -7.33 43.68 9.10
N GLY A 976 -7.25 42.38 9.44
CA GLY A 976 -8.24 41.70 10.27
C GLY A 976 -9.60 41.48 9.59
N LYS A 977 -9.65 41.37 8.25
CA LYS A 977 -10.89 41.14 7.50
C LYS A 977 -10.72 40.14 6.36
N ILE A 978 -11.75 39.35 6.15
CA ILE A 978 -11.90 38.41 5.03
C ILE A 978 -13.07 38.83 4.14
N PHE A 979 -13.06 38.41 2.87
CA PHE A 979 -14.14 38.71 1.92
C PHE A 979 -15.23 37.63 1.98
N ARG A 980 -16.51 38.03 2.15
CA ARG A 980 -17.66 37.11 1.99
C ARG A 980 -18.33 37.31 0.61
N PRO A 981 -18.49 36.24 -0.21
CA PRO A 981 -19.14 36.32 -1.53
C PRO A 981 -20.59 36.79 -1.47
N ASP A 982 -21.38 36.26 -0.55
CA ASP A 982 -22.81 36.55 -0.35
C ASP A 982 -23.05 38.02 0.05
N ALA A 983 -22.23 38.54 0.96
CA ALA A 983 -22.31 39.91 1.44
C ALA A 983 -21.59 40.92 0.51
N GLN A 984 -20.87 40.44 -0.52
CA GLN A 984 -20.06 41.23 -1.46
C GLN A 984 -19.12 42.25 -0.79
N GLN A 985 -18.64 41.96 0.43
CA GLN A 985 -17.86 42.90 1.24
C GLN A 985 -16.84 42.23 2.16
N CYS A 986 -15.81 43.00 2.56
CA CYS A 986 -14.84 42.60 3.58
C CYS A 986 -15.45 42.70 4.99
N VAL A 987 -15.64 41.56 5.65
CA VAL A 987 -16.13 41.43 7.02
C VAL A 987 -14.99 41.10 8.00
N PRO A 988 -15.10 41.42 9.30
CA PRO A 988 -14.08 41.05 10.29
C PRO A 988 -13.88 39.53 10.39
N GLY A 989 -12.63 39.09 10.44
CA GLY A 989 -12.27 37.68 10.45
C GLY A 989 -10.78 37.42 10.25
N ASN A 990 -10.36 36.19 10.54
CA ASN A 990 -8.97 35.77 10.53
C ASN A 990 -8.50 35.42 9.11
N THR A 991 -7.49 36.15 8.62
CA THR A 991 -6.96 36.01 7.27
C THR A 991 -6.08 34.78 7.05
N THR A 992 -5.76 33.98 8.09
CA THR A 992 -4.99 32.73 7.95
C THR A 992 -5.85 31.47 8.04
N THR A 993 -6.83 31.40 8.95
CA THR A 993 -7.78 30.28 9.07
C THR A 993 -9.03 30.45 8.22
N CYS A 994 -9.31 31.67 7.75
CA CYS A 994 -10.53 32.04 7.03
C CYS A 994 -11.82 32.02 7.86
N GLU A 995 -11.69 32.00 9.18
CA GLU A 995 -12.80 32.08 10.13
C GLU A 995 -13.30 33.53 10.30
N LEU A 996 -14.59 33.68 10.60
CA LEU A 996 -15.21 34.98 10.92
C LEU A 996 -14.93 35.35 12.39
N ASP A 997 -14.90 36.65 12.70
CA ASP A 997 -14.88 37.12 14.10
C ASP A 997 -16.15 36.68 14.85
N SER A 998 -16.02 36.33 16.13
CA SER A 998 -17.16 35.87 16.96
C SER A 998 -18.25 36.93 17.12
N ILE A 999 -19.47 36.46 17.42
CA ILE A 999 -20.68 37.28 17.56
C ILE A 999 -20.45 38.48 18.50
N ASP A 1000 -19.76 38.27 19.61
CA ASP A 1000 -19.43 39.28 20.64
C ASP A 1000 -18.66 40.49 20.06
N ARG A 1001 -17.85 40.25 19.02
CA ARG A 1001 -16.98 41.26 18.43
C ARG A 1001 -17.69 42.09 17.36
N ILE A 1002 -18.81 41.61 16.82
CA ILE A 1002 -19.55 42.24 15.71
C ILE A 1002 -20.00 43.66 16.06
N CYS A 1003 -20.40 43.91 17.31
CA CYS A 1003 -20.94 45.19 17.74
C CYS A 1003 -19.89 46.20 18.26
N ILE A 1004 -18.62 45.80 18.37
CA ILE A 1004 -17.55 46.69 18.82
C ILE A 1004 -17.36 47.85 17.82
N GLY A 1005 -17.60 49.08 18.29
CA GLY A 1005 -17.52 50.29 17.48
C GLY A 1005 -18.68 50.49 16.49
N LYS A 1006 -19.79 49.75 16.62
CA LYS A 1006 -21.00 49.95 15.79
C LYS A 1006 -21.97 50.96 16.43
N PRO A 1007 -22.79 51.68 15.62
CA PRO A 1007 -23.92 52.44 16.14
C PRO A 1007 -25.02 51.54 16.72
N ASN A 1008 -25.65 52.00 17.80
CA ASN A 1008 -26.81 51.35 18.42
C ASN A 1008 -28.02 51.25 17.47
N ASP A 1009 -28.93 50.33 17.81
CA ASP A 1009 -30.23 50.07 17.16
C ASP A 1009 -30.17 49.64 15.70
N ARG A 1010 -28.98 49.65 15.08
CA ARG A 1010 -28.74 49.06 13.77
C ARG A 1010 -28.62 47.54 13.89
N VAL A 1011 -29.38 46.83 13.06
CA VAL A 1011 -29.32 45.38 12.90
C VAL A 1011 -28.38 44.97 11.75
N TYR A 1012 -27.66 43.86 11.95
CA TYR A 1012 -26.64 43.28 11.08
C TYR A 1012 -26.93 41.78 10.86
N PRO A 1013 -26.53 41.15 9.74
CA PRO A 1013 -26.67 39.70 9.59
C PRO A 1013 -25.92 38.93 10.68
N HIS A 1014 -26.44 37.78 11.11
CA HIS A 1014 -25.69 36.82 11.91
C HIS A 1014 -24.56 36.20 11.06
N PRO A 1015 -23.36 35.93 11.61
CA PRO A 1015 -22.19 35.53 10.82
C PRO A 1015 -22.32 34.17 10.14
N THR A 1016 -23.17 33.26 10.63
CA THR A 1016 -23.28 31.87 10.12
C THR A 1016 -24.71 31.43 9.81
N ASP A 1017 -25.73 32.24 10.09
CA ASP A 1017 -27.14 31.86 9.89
C ASP A 1017 -27.92 33.02 9.26
N CYS A 1018 -28.47 32.82 8.07
CA CYS A 1018 -29.31 33.82 7.41
C CYS A 1018 -30.72 33.93 8.01
N ARG A 1019 -31.16 32.96 8.83
CA ARG A 1019 -32.42 33.02 9.59
C ARG A 1019 -32.31 33.98 10.78
N SER A 1020 -31.13 34.48 11.13
CA SER A 1020 -30.90 35.26 12.36
C SER A 1020 -30.12 36.55 12.11
N PHE A 1021 -30.24 37.51 13.03
CA PHE A 1021 -29.59 38.82 12.91
C PHE A 1021 -29.15 39.38 14.28
N ILE A 1022 -28.07 40.16 14.26
CA ILE A 1022 -27.51 40.81 15.44
C ILE A 1022 -28.03 42.25 15.54
N ARG A 1023 -28.77 42.56 16.60
CA ARG A 1023 -29.06 43.94 17.03
C ARG A 1023 -27.94 44.43 17.94
N CYS A 1024 -27.26 45.51 17.56
CA CYS A 1024 -26.26 46.12 18.43
C CYS A 1024 -26.89 47.09 19.44
N GLN A 1025 -26.64 46.88 20.73
CA GLN A 1025 -27.05 47.78 21.80
C GLN A 1025 -25.87 48.05 22.75
N ASN A 1026 -25.36 49.28 22.77
CA ASN A 1026 -24.23 49.72 23.60
C ASN A 1026 -22.97 48.84 23.44
N ALA A 1027 -22.64 48.52 22.19
CA ALA A 1027 -21.60 47.58 21.76
C ALA A 1027 -21.79 46.11 22.17
N LEU A 1028 -22.87 45.75 22.87
CA LEU A 1028 -23.28 44.36 23.06
C LEU A 1028 -23.99 43.85 21.79
N ALA A 1029 -23.71 42.60 21.42
CA ALA A 1029 -24.45 41.86 20.40
C ALA A 1029 -25.65 41.15 21.03
N VAL A 1030 -26.84 41.34 20.46
CA VAL A 1030 -28.05 40.59 20.79
C VAL A 1030 -28.52 39.88 19.53
N GLU A 1031 -28.59 38.56 19.57
CA GLU A 1031 -29.12 37.75 18.47
C GLU A 1031 -30.66 37.72 18.51
N GLU A 1032 -31.28 37.89 17.35
CA GLU A 1032 -32.73 37.80 17.14
C GLU A 1032 -33.01 36.98 15.87
N ASN A 1033 -33.89 35.99 16.00
CA ASN A 1033 -34.24 35.08 14.92
C ASN A 1033 -35.44 35.62 14.11
N CYS A 1034 -35.37 35.46 12.79
CA CYS A 1034 -36.50 35.61 11.90
C CYS A 1034 -37.53 34.49 12.11
N ARG A 1035 -38.73 34.69 11.57
CA ARG A 1035 -39.80 33.68 11.63
C ARG A 1035 -39.49 32.53 10.67
N PRO A 1036 -39.96 31.29 10.93
CA PRO A 1036 -39.90 30.20 9.97
C PRO A 1036 -40.35 30.62 8.56
N GLY A 1037 -39.58 30.23 7.54
CA GLY A 1037 -39.75 30.67 6.14
C GLY A 1037 -39.33 32.12 5.83
N THR A 1038 -38.68 32.82 6.76
CA THR A 1038 -38.11 34.16 6.52
C THR A 1038 -36.64 34.24 6.90
N ILE A 1039 -35.87 35.01 6.13
CA ILE A 1039 -34.43 35.25 6.33
C ILE A 1039 -34.15 36.75 6.46
N PHE A 1040 -33.06 37.12 7.12
CA PHE A 1040 -32.72 38.52 7.34
C PHE A 1040 -32.07 39.15 6.10
N GLN A 1041 -32.64 40.27 5.64
CA GLN A 1041 -32.15 41.00 4.47
C GLN A 1041 -31.41 42.29 4.88
N PRO A 1042 -30.07 42.36 4.79
CA PRO A 1042 -29.29 43.50 5.30
C PRO A 1042 -29.55 44.84 4.60
N THR A 1043 -30.09 44.83 3.38
CA THR A 1043 -30.42 46.06 2.63
C THR A 1043 -31.66 46.76 3.18
N ASN A 1044 -32.70 45.99 3.54
CA ASN A 1044 -33.96 46.50 4.09
C ASN A 1044 -34.03 46.45 5.63
N GLN A 1045 -33.05 45.79 6.27
CA GLN A 1045 -32.94 45.65 7.73
C GLN A 1045 -34.15 44.93 8.37
N SER A 1046 -34.71 43.96 7.65
CA SER A 1046 -35.91 43.22 8.01
C SER A 1046 -35.79 41.74 7.66
N CYS A 1047 -36.53 40.89 8.38
CA CYS A 1047 -36.83 39.54 7.94
C CYS A 1047 -37.82 39.58 6.77
N VAL A 1048 -37.53 38.84 5.70
CA VAL A 1048 -38.29 38.80 4.45
C VAL A 1048 -38.43 37.36 3.95
N ALA A 1049 -39.27 37.08 2.95
CA ALA A 1049 -39.53 35.69 2.55
C ALA A 1049 -38.27 35.03 1.97
N GLY A 1050 -37.90 33.85 2.44
CA GLY A 1050 -36.66 33.21 2.01
C GLY A 1050 -36.51 31.77 2.48
N ASN A 1051 -35.79 30.97 1.69
CA ASN A 1051 -35.41 29.62 2.08
C ASN A 1051 -34.22 29.72 3.05
N GLY A 1052 -34.39 29.21 4.27
CA GLY A 1052 -33.39 29.28 5.33
C GLY A 1052 -32.22 28.30 5.22
N ASP A 1053 -32.25 27.34 4.28
CA ASP A 1053 -31.21 26.32 4.10
C ASP A 1053 -30.19 26.74 3.03
N THR A 1054 -30.69 27.35 1.96
CA THR A 1054 -29.92 27.91 0.83
C THR A 1054 -29.64 29.42 0.98
N CYS A 1055 -30.22 30.06 1.99
CA CYS A 1055 -30.18 31.51 2.20
C CYS A 1055 -30.66 32.35 1.01
N THR A 1056 -31.56 31.80 0.18
CA THR A 1056 -32.08 32.47 -1.01
C THR A 1056 -33.33 33.29 -0.72
N LEU A 1057 -33.35 34.53 -1.22
CA LEU A 1057 -34.49 35.44 -1.11
C LEU A 1057 -35.63 35.01 -2.04
N LEU A 1058 -36.82 34.78 -1.46
CA LEU A 1058 -38.05 34.39 -2.16
C LEU A 1058 -39.00 35.57 -2.40
N ASP A 1059 -38.67 36.79 -1.96
CA ASP A 1059 -39.47 38.01 -2.13
C ASP A 1059 -40.07 38.19 -3.53
N ASN A 1060 -39.31 37.85 -4.57
CA ASN A 1060 -39.70 38.01 -5.97
C ASN A 1060 -40.58 36.87 -6.52
N THR A 1061 -40.81 35.78 -5.78
CA THR A 1061 -41.52 34.59 -6.26
C THR A 1061 -42.96 34.87 -6.71
N CYS A 1062 -43.66 35.80 -6.05
CA CYS A 1062 -45.01 36.23 -6.41
C CYS A 1062 -45.08 37.34 -7.47
N VAL A 1063 -43.95 37.90 -7.92
CA VAL A 1063 -43.94 39.02 -8.89
C VAL A 1063 -44.49 38.55 -10.24
N GLY A 1064 -45.65 39.09 -10.63
CA GLY A 1064 -46.37 38.69 -11.85
C GLY A 1064 -47.25 37.45 -11.70
N ARG A 1065 -47.39 36.87 -10.50
CA ARG A 1065 -48.38 35.83 -10.19
C ARG A 1065 -49.71 36.44 -9.73
N LEU A 1066 -50.77 35.66 -9.82
CA LEU A 1066 -52.06 35.96 -9.17
C LEU A 1066 -52.00 35.61 -7.68
N ASP A 1067 -52.88 36.24 -6.90
CA ASP A 1067 -53.02 36.00 -5.46
C ASP A 1067 -53.41 34.53 -5.18
N GLY A 1068 -52.79 33.93 -4.17
CA GLY A 1068 -52.94 32.50 -3.87
C GLY A 1068 -51.86 31.96 -2.94
N VAL A 1069 -51.85 30.64 -2.76
CA VAL A 1069 -50.88 29.91 -1.92
C VAL A 1069 -49.94 29.10 -2.81
N LEU A 1070 -48.67 28.99 -2.41
CA LEU A 1070 -47.65 28.10 -3.00
C LEU A 1070 -46.96 27.32 -1.86
N PRO A 1071 -46.50 26.08 -2.09
CA PRO A 1071 -45.66 25.38 -1.12
C PRO A 1071 -44.35 26.13 -0.86
N HIS A 1072 -43.85 26.09 0.37
CA HIS A 1072 -42.55 26.67 0.72
C HIS A 1072 -41.42 25.66 0.41
N PRO A 1073 -40.27 26.08 -0.14
CA PRO A 1073 -39.19 25.15 -0.53
C PRO A 1073 -38.36 24.59 0.64
N GLN A 1074 -38.74 24.86 1.89
CA GLN A 1074 -38.03 24.44 3.12
C GLN A 1074 -38.78 23.38 3.93
N GLY A 1075 -40.08 23.18 3.67
CA GLY A 1075 -40.93 22.32 4.48
C GLY A 1075 -42.40 22.43 4.06
N CYS A 1076 -43.16 21.35 4.26
CA CYS A 1076 -44.59 21.27 3.96
C CYS A 1076 -45.48 21.83 5.09
N ASP A 1077 -44.94 22.05 6.27
CA ASP A 1077 -45.50 22.87 7.35
C ASP A 1077 -45.55 24.36 6.97
N LEU A 1078 -44.71 24.79 6.04
CA LEU A 1078 -44.59 26.17 5.56
C LEU A 1078 -45.26 26.37 4.19
N PHE A 1079 -45.84 27.56 4.00
CA PHE A 1079 -46.40 28.00 2.72
C PHE A 1079 -46.09 29.46 2.41
N LEU A 1080 -46.00 29.79 1.13
CA LEU A 1080 -45.91 31.15 0.63
C LEU A 1080 -47.31 31.65 0.26
N MET A 1081 -47.69 32.81 0.78
CA MET A 1081 -48.89 33.53 0.39
C MET A 1081 -48.53 34.68 -0.56
N CYS A 1082 -49.06 34.63 -1.78
CA CYS A 1082 -48.98 35.72 -2.74
C CYS A 1082 -50.17 36.68 -2.55
N THR A 1083 -49.88 37.97 -2.31
CA THR A 1083 -50.91 39.03 -2.28
C THR A 1083 -50.46 40.26 -3.05
N SER A 1084 -51.18 40.61 -4.12
CA SER A 1084 -50.88 41.73 -5.03
C SER A 1084 -49.42 41.78 -5.52
N GLY A 1085 -48.82 40.60 -5.75
CA GLY A 1085 -47.43 40.44 -6.17
C GLY A 1085 -46.38 40.40 -5.05
N SER A 1086 -46.76 40.67 -3.80
CA SER A 1086 -45.90 40.50 -2.62
C SER A 1086 -45.87 39.04 -2.16
N THR A 1087 -44.69 38.57 -1.76
CA THR A 1087 -44.50 37.23 -1.16
C THR A 1087 -44.46 37.34 0.36
N SER A 1088 -45.18 36.46 1.08
CA SER A 1088 -45.09 36.29 2.55
C SER A 1088 -44.97 34.80 2.88
N ALA A 1089 -44.12 34.42 3.84
CA ALA A 1089 -44.08 33.04 4.36
C ALA A 1089 -44.92 32.89 5.64
N LEU A 1090 -45.60 31.76 5.78
CA LEU A 1090 -46.53 31.43 6.87
C LEU A 1090 -46.43 29.93 7.22
N LEU A 1091 -46.75 29.60 8.47
CA LEU A 1091 -46.78 28.23 9.01
C LEU A 1091 -48.24 27.71 9.07
N CYS A 1092 -48.43 26.41 8.84
CA CYS A 1092 -49.66 25.70 9.18
C CYS A 1092 -49.83 25.52 10.70
N PRO A 1093 -51.05 25.21 11.20
CA PRO A 1093 -51.29 24.88 12.60
C PRO A 1093 -50.53 23.62 13.06
N GLU A 1094 -50.24 23.52 14.36
CA GLU A 1094 -49.57 22.34 14.95
C GLU A 1094 -50.30 21.02 14.60
N GLY A 1095 -49.60 20.12 13.91
CA GLY A 1095 -50.13 18.84 13.44
C GLY A 1095 -50.87 18.89 12.09
N GLU A 1096 -50.75 19.98 11.34
CA GLU A 1096 -51.24 20.13 9.96
C GLU A 1096 -50.11 20.53 9.00
N ILE A 1097 -50.14 20.00 7.77
CA ILE A 1097 -49.23 20.34 6.67
C ILE A 1097 -50.03 20.87 5.46
N LEU A 1098 -49.40 21.62 4.57
CA LEU A 1098 -50.02 22.09 3.33
C LEU A 1098 -50.32 20.90 2.40
N HIS A 1099 -51.60 20.62 2.18
CA HIS A 1099 -52.03 19.56 1.27
C HIS A 1099 -51.61 19.89 -0.18
N PRO A 1100 -50.79 19.06 -0.86
CA PRO A 1100 -50.18 19.42 -2.14
C PRO A 1100 -51.19 19.72 -3.26
N GLU A 1101 -52.32 18.98 -3.32
CA GLU A 1101 -53.35 19.22 -4.34
C GLU A 1101 -54.32 20.38 -4.03
N PHE A 1102 -54.65 20.62 -2.75
CA PHE A 1102 -55.70 21.58 -2.35
C PHE A 1102 -55.15 22.90 -1.78
N LEU A 1103 -53.86 22.98 -1.48
CA LEU A 1103 -53.16 24.18 -0.99
C LEU A 1103 -53.80 24.80 0.27
N VAL A 1104 -54.28 23.91 1.15
CA VAL A 1104 -54.81 24.21 2.49
C VAL A 1104 -54.11 23.33 3.52
N CYS A 1105 -53.98 23.81 4.75
CA CYS A 1105 -53.46 22.99 5.85
C CYS A 1105 -54.42 21.83 6.15
N ALA A 1106 -53.88 20.62 6.27
CA ALA A 1106 -54.60 19.38 6.54
C ALA A 1106 -53.78 18.48 7.45
N ALA A 1107 -54.44 17.60 8.22
CA ALA A 1107 -53.76 16.73 9.17
C ALA A 1107 -52.75 15.80 8.49
N GLY A 1108 -51.49 15.88 8.93
CA GLY A 1108 -50.36 15.14 8.37
C GLY A 1108 -49.11 15.33 9.24
N ASN A 1109 -48.02 14.65 8.89
CA ASN A 1109 -46.75 14.77 9.60
C ASN A 1109 -45.81 15.74 8.86
N ALA A 1110 -45.17 16.64 9.60
CA ALA A 1110 -44.24 17.63 9.05
C ALA A 1110 -42.87 17.01 8.71
N ASP A 1111 -42.44 15.98 9.45
CA ASP A 1111 -41.11 15.38 9.31
C ASP A 1111 -40.96 14.56 8.02
N ASP A 1112 -42.06 13.98 7.51
CA ASP A 1112 -42.09 13.13 6.30
C ASP A 1112 -43.04 13.65 5.20
N CYS A 1113 -43.72 14.78 5.47
CA CYS A 1113 -44.74 15.39 4.61
C CYS A 1113 -45.90 14.48 4.16
N THR A 1114 -46.21 13.43 4.92
CA THR A 1114 -47.33 12.52 4.64
C THR A 1114 -48.66 13.04 5.20
N LEU A 1115 -49.72 12.89 4.41
CA LEU A 1115 -51.10 13.17 4.84
C LEU A 1115 -51.67 11.99 5.63
N ALA A 1116 -52.50 12.28 6.64
CA ALA A 1116 -53.15 11.25 7.44
C ALA A 1116 -54.12 10.39 6.60
N PRO A 1117 -54.08 9.04 6.70
CA PRO A 1117 -54.87 8.16 5.86
C PRO A 1117 -56.37 8.22 6.16
N VAL A 1118 -57.17 8.13 5.10
CA VAL A 1118 -58.63 8.29 5.14
C VAL A 1118 -59.34 6.93 5.12
N ALA A 1119 -60.21 6.67 6.10
CA ALA A 1119 -60.96 5.41 6.23
C ALA A 1119 -62.48 5.62 6.10
N THR A 1120 -63.16 4.74 5.36
CA THR A 1120 -64.60 4.82 5.09
C THR A 1120 -65.36 3.63 5.69
N ASP A 1121 -65.96 3.84 6.87
CA ASP A 1121 -66.97 3.00 7.56
C ASP A 1121 -66.57 1.55 7.98
N PRO A 1122 -67.11 1.05 9.11
CA PRO A 1122 -66.97 1.59 10.47
C PRO A 1122 -66.42 0.52 11.46
N PRO A 1123 -65.99 0.85 12.69
CA PRO A 1123 -66.22 2.09 13.43
C PRO A 1123 -64.95 2.88 13.77
N ILE A 1124 -65.13 4.20 13.91
CA ILE A 1124 -64.06 5.17 14.19
C ILE A 1124 -63.84 5.24 15.72
N PHE A 1125 -63.09 4.30 16.29
CA PHE A 1125 -62.89 4.17 17.74
C PHE A 1125 -61.58 4.71 18.31
N SER A 1126 -60.57 5.05 17.49
CA SER A 1126 -59.20 5.37 17.97
C SER A 1126 -58.60 6.68 17.45
N VAL A 1127 -59.35 7.56 16.78
CA VAL A 1127 -58.78 8.83 16.25
C VAL A 1127 -58.24 9.73 17.38
N CYS A 1128 -58.89 9.69 18.53
CA CYS A 1128 -58.51 10.46 19.72
C CYS A 1128 -57.52 9.73 20.65
N GLU A 1129 -57.12 8.50 20.34
CA GLU A 1129 -56.18 7.74 21.17
C GLU A 1129 -54.78 8.40 21.09
N GLY A 1130 -54.32 8.95 22.22
CA GLY A 1130 -53.09 9.74 22.30
C GLY A 1130 -53.22 11.23 21.94
N ARG A 1131 -54.40 11.72 21.49
CA ARG A 1131 -54.63 13.16 21.21
C ARG A 1131 -55.16 13.91 22.44
N PRO A 1132 -54.79 15.19 22.65
CA PRO A 1132 -55.34 16.00 23.72
C PRO A 1132 -56.82 16.39 23.47
N ASP A 1133 -57.57 16.63 24.55
CA ASP A 1133 -58.98 17.01 24.51
C ASP A 1133 -59.22 18.27 23.64
N GLY A 1134 -60.16 18.19 22.70
CA GLY A 1134 -60.36 19.26 21.72
C GLY A 1134 -61.35 18.92 20.60
N LYS A 1135 -61.56 19.88 19.69
CA LYS A 1135 -62.27 19.69 18.42
C LYS A 1135 -61.26 19.67 17.26
N TYR A 1136 -61.42 18.74 16.32
CA TYR A 1136 -60.54 18.50 15.18
C TYR A 1136 -61.35 18.37 13.87
N THR A 1137 -60.73 18.66 12.74
CA THR A 1137 -61.33 18.53 11.40
C THR A 1137 -61.74 17.08 11.09
N HIS A 1138 -62.91 16.88 10.49
CA HIS A 1138 -63.33 15.55 10.01
C HIS A 1138 -62.77 15.32 8.59
N PRO A 1139 -62.02 14.22 8.35
CA PRO A 1139 -61.14 14.09 7.18
C PRO A 1139 -61.85 13.96 5.81
N LEU A 1140 -63.17 13.78 5.79
CA LEU A 1140 -63.96 13.61 4.55
C LEU A 1140 -65.07 14.64 4.35
N LEU A 1141 -65.48 15.36 5.40
CA LEU A 1141 -66.74 16.12 5.40
C LEU A 1141 -66.57 17.35 6.28
N CYS A 1142 -66.30 18.50 5.66
CA CYS A 1142 -66.02 19.76 6.35
C CYS A 1142 -67.18 20.31 7.21
N TYR A 1143 -68.42 19.84 7.01
CA TYR A 1143 -69.55 20.15 7.90
C TYR A 1143 -69.61 19.27 9.16
N LEU A 1144 -68.68 18.32 9.31
CA LEU A 1144 -68.47 17.51 10.51
C LEU A 1144 -67.14 17.87 11.19
N TYR A 1145 -67.06 17.57 12.48
CA TYR A 1145 -65.84 17.66 13.27
C TYR A 1145 -65.77 16.52 14.28
N ILE A 1146 -64.55 16.20 14.72
CA ILE A 1146 -64.27 15.16 15.69
C ILE A 1146 -63.99 15.82 17.03
N ARG A 1147 -64.77 15.50 18.06
CA ARG A 1147 -64.51 15.88 19.45
C ARG A 1147 -63.77 14.74 20.15
N CYS A 1148 -62.61 15.05 20.71
CA CYS A 1148 -61.85 14.17 21.57
C CYS A 1148 -62.06 14.54 23.04
N THR A 1149 -62.36 13.55 23.87
CA THR A 1149 -62.39 13.69 25.34
C THR A 1149 -61.82 12.45 26.01
N LYS A 1150 -60.65 12.57 26.66
CA LYS A 1150 -59.95 11.50 27.39
C LYS A 1150 -59.66 10.24 26.57
N GLY A 1151 -59.45 10.40 25.27
CA GLY A 1151 -59.24 9.29 24.31
C GLY A 1151 -60.52 8.82 23.60
N ASP A 1152 -61.70 9.10 24.15
CA ASP A 1152 -62.96 8.79 23.46
C ASP A 1152 -63.14 9.69 22.23
N THR A 1153 -63.61 9.09 21.13
CA THR A 1153 -63.83 9.73 19.83
C THR A 1153 -65.32 9.93 19.58
N GLU A 1154 -65.75 11.18 19.34
CA GLU A 1154 -67.15 11.52 19.04
C GLU A 1154 -67.21 12.40 17.78
N ILE A 1155 -68.16 12.12 16.86
CA ILE A 1155 -68.31 12.88 15.61
C ILE A 1155 -69.58 13.75 15.70
N LEU A 1156 -69.42 15.05 15.45
CA LEU A 1156 -70.46 16.06 15.60
C LEU A 1156 -70.58 16.90 14.32
N SER A 1157 -71.78 17.35 14.01
CA SER A 1157 -72.02 18.27 12.88
C SER A 1157 -71.97 19.72 13.29
N CYS A 1158 -71.47 20.58 12.41
CA CYS A 1158 -71.68 22.02 12.50
C CYS A 1158 -73.16 22.39 12.27
N PRO A 1159 -73.59 23.59 12.71
CA PRO A 1159 -74.87 24.17 12.30
C PRO A 1159 -75.03 24.25 10.77
N SER A 1160 -76.27 24.40 10.30
CA SER A 1160 -76.57 24.63 8.89
C SER A 1160 -75.78 25.82 8.32
N ASP A 1161 -75.32 25.69 7.07
CA ASP A 1161 -74.54 26.70 6.34
C ASP A 1161 -73.20 27.08 7.00
N GLN A 1162 -72.68 26.19 7.86
CA GLN A 1162 -71.36 26.29 8.48
C GLN A 1162 -70.48 25.07 8.19
N ILE A 1163 -69.17 25.29 8.16
CA ILE A 1163 -68.12 24.26 8.11
C ILE A 1163 -67.19 24.41 9.33
N PHE A 1164 -66.54 23.34 9.73
CA PHE A 1164 -65.54 23.36 10.79
C PHE A 1164 -64.18 23.78 10.23
N ILE A 1165 -63.56 24.78 10.86
CA ILE A 1165 -62.25 25.29 10.45
C ILE A 1165 -61.20 24.92 11.51
N GLY A 1166 -60.24 24.06 11.14
CA GLY A 1166 -59.19 23.54 12.03
C GLY A 1166 -58.41 24.64 12.76
N ALA A 1167 -57.98 25.66 12.01
CA ALA A 1167 -57.21 26.80 12.53
C ALA A 1167 -57.87 27.62 13.65
N ILE A 1168 -59.21 27.57 13.80
CA ILE A 1168 -59.94 28.20 14.92
C ILE A 1168 -60.61 27.18 15.85
N ARG A 1169 -60.50 25.89 15.54
CA ARG A 1169 -61.16 24.75 16.20
C ARG A 1169 -62.66 24.96 16.46
N ASP A 1170 -63.38 25.62 15.56
CA ASP A 1170 -64.85 25.74 15.65
C ASP A 1170 -65.55 25.88 14.28
N CYS A 1171 -66.88 25.85 14.30
CA CYS A 1171 -67.75 26.05 13.16
C CYS A 1171 -67.86 27.53 12.75
N ALA A 1172 -67.72 27.81 11.46
CA ALA A 1172 -67.84 29.14 10.87
C ALA A 1172 -68.63 29.09 9.54
N PRO A 1173 -69.20 30.21 9.06
CA PRO A 1173 -69.93 30.26 7.79
C PRO A 1173 -69.09 29.75 6.61
N GLY A 1174 -69.62 28.81 5.83
CA GLY A 1174 -68.88 28.17 4.75
C GLY A 1174 -69.75 27.25 3.91
N ASN A 1175 -69.36 27.07 2.65
CA ASN A 1175 -70.12 26.25 1.72
C ASN A 1175 -69.83 24.76 1.95
N GLN A 1176 -70.80 24.03 2.51
CA GLN A 1176 -70.69 22.60 2.84
C GLN A 1176 -70.46 21.68 1.63
N GLY A 1177 -70.71 22.16 0.40
CA GLY A 1177 -70.47 21.41 -0.85
C GLY A 1177 -69.13 21.69 -1.53
N THR A 1178 -68.40 22.74 -1.13
CA THR A 1178 -67.04 23.03 -1.64
C THR A 1178 -65.98 23.05 -0.55
N CYS A 1179 -66.38 23.04 0.73
CA CYS A 1179 -65.52 23.16 1.90
C CYS A 1179 -64.68 24.45 1.97
N ILE A 1180 -65.17 25.52 1.34
CA ILE A 1180 -64.53 26.85 1.36
C ILE A 1180 -65.30 27.77 2.34
N PRO A 1181 -64.61 28.49 3.24
CA PRO A 1181 -65.20 29.57 4.04
C PRO A 1181 -65.77 30.70 3.15
N VAL A 1182 -66.69 31.51 3.69
CA VAL A 1182 -67.26 32.69 2.98
C VAL A 1182 -66.42 33.94 3.22
#